data_AF-A0AAU9UDI0-F1
#
_entry.id   AF-A0AAU9UDI0-F1
#
_cell.length_a   1.000
_cell.length_b   1.000
_cell.length_c   1.000
_cell.angle_alpha   90.00
_cell.angle_beta   90.00
_cell.angle_gamma   90.00
#
_symmetry.space_group_name_H-M   'P 1'
#
loop_
_entity.id
_entity.type
_entity.pdbx_description
1 polymer ?
#
loop_
_entity_poly.entity_id
_entity_poly.type
_entity_poly.pdbx_seq_one_letter_code
_entity_poly.pdbx_strand_id
1 'polypeptide(L)'
;MARNKTALYNFNSSSPLHLPLEVGELVHLERETDEWYWGSSLRREAKGAFPKSYVVIRSCNVDRCGETVVASAGGSGVVHDIAVTLREWLQHWKLLYTTNDDRFKFMEVSMRALLELRAQAASGALPQDQLRRVARTAVFTIDKGNRTLGMELAVRTISGQLVDPLTTSTFKLNSLHDEANSRIDKNMETTPTSRPTSQIPTARTYTIVVNIKNFVCRMNDIAELSLALHDSSGNKVTENVLLKWPPGHLGAAELFTAPSVVFTDLGSDIKKEKLFLVCHIVRIGSMEAQSTENRRSTIVPIMGNSAGNMRRPFGLACVDITPHLAADNSDKEILLPFYPCEKDNMDTLLKKVIANRDFKDKHSQGLWVFLQMVEGDLKQIRQENPHMVVGNTAFARKMGFPEVILPDDARNDLYVTLVAGSFSRGSGKSSERNVELSARVVDRAGNVVPGVISVGAGLPLVNEYTSIVYYHEDRPRWNEVFKVCLNIDEFKEAHIVFLCRHRSSNEAKDRAEKYFAMSYLRLMQKDGTTTPDTQHNLAVYKIENKKGGAGVCAETEAARACLQLPSRRDELPAGCERGLARGPLALLPRDALTVATKLCSTKLTQREEILGVLKWSTHHAEGTLRTALTRLLRVPNDELVKFLQDILDALFSILTQIEEDTEEYTEESYEVLVLDCLLQVISLVADHKYQHFQPVLHVYIERSFCDALAYKKLISIMVWAIRCAERGETATKRLLQCMKCLESLSRVLVRSWQLRAALGSRATGAAAAPACCPDLQDSNLESSDAPHLTAKSGPQSLLEALVWLMRCGDQALTCQGSALKYLPHAAPHLARVFPDTQLSEYTVWALEALPLGRLSNQRLHALLELVRGPLGAAPGPRRALLPHLAATLAALLVAPCEGVSNVQMPALDN
;
A
#
# COMPACT_ATOMS: atom_id res chain seq x y z
N MET A 1 -5.56 6.40 -55.45
CA MET A 1 -4.36 6.08 -54.64
C MET A 1 -3.23 6.98 -55.08
N ALA A 2 -2.66 7.78 -54.16
CA ALA A 2 -1.56 8.70 -54.48
C ALA A 2 -0.34 7.92 -54.98
N ARG A 3 0.05 8.10 -56.26
CA ARG A 3 1.15 7.38 -56.91
C ARG A 3 2.50 8.08 -56.64
N ASN A 4 2.83 8.29 -55.37
CA ASN A 4 4.13 8.86 -55.00
C ASN A 4 5.21 7.77 -55.08
N LYS A 5 6.33 8.06 -55.74
CA LYS A 5 7.46 7.14 -55.90
C LYS A 5 8.75 7.76 -55.38
N THR A 6 9.70 6.91 -55.00
CA THR A 6 11.04 7.31 -54.56
C THR A 6 12.09 6.83 -55.56
N ALA A 7 13.02 7.70 -55.94
CA ALA A 7 14.14 7.34 -56.82
C ALA A 7 15.12 6.38 -56.13
N LEU A 8 15.44 5.28 -56.81
CA LEU A 8 16.42 4.26 -56.38
C LEU A 8 17.83 4.56 -56.89
N TYR A 9 17.92 5.18 -58.07
CA TYR A 9 19.17 5.47 -58.76
C TYR A 9 19.20 6.93 -59.21
N ASN A 10 20.40 7.50 -59.32
CA ASN A 10 20.56 8.81 -59.94
C ASN A 10 20.26 8.68 -61.44
N PHE A 11 19.39 9.53 -61.96
CA PHE A 11 19.07 9.62 -63.37
C PHE A 11 19.45 11.01 -63.88
N ASN A 12 20.45 11.07 -64.75
CA ASN A 12 20.86 12.29 -65.42
C ASN A 12 20.69 12.13 -66.92
N SER A 13 20.10 13.13 -67.56
CA SER A 13 19.82 13.14 -69.00
C SER A 13 20.03 14.55 -69.57
N SER A 14 20.52 14.62 -70.80
CA SER A 14 20.70 15.86 -71.56
C SER A 14 19.42 16.34 -72.26
N SER A 15 18.35 15.53 -72.27
CA SER A 15 17.06 15.89 -72.85
C SER A 15 16.26 16.83 -71.94
N PRO A 16 15.68 17.93 -72.47
CA PRO A 16 14.83 18.85 -71.71
C PRO A 16 13.48 18.24 -71.31
N LEU A 17 13.09 17.12 -71.92
CA LEU A 17 11.87 16.38 -71.58
C LEU A 17 12.07 15.40 -70.42
N HIS A 18 13.31 15.18 -69.98
CA HIS A 18 13.64 14.22 -68.94
C HIS A 18 13.83 14.94 -67.59
N LEU A 19 13.22 14.41 -66.54
CA LEU A 19 13.38 14.93 -65.19
C LEU A 19 14.60 14.24 -64.54
N PRO A 20 15.69 14.96 -64.25
CA PRO A 20 16.81 14.36 -63.55
C PRO A 20 16.40 14.00 -62.11
N LEU A 21 16.79 12.81 -61.66
CA LEU A 21 16.47 12.29 -60.33
C LEU A 21 17.73 12.06 -59.51
N GLU A 22 17.70 12.45 -58.24
CA GLU A 22 18.69 12.03 -57.25
C GLU A 22 18.17 10.83 -56.44
N VAL A 23 19.06 9.91 -56.03
CA VAL A 23 18.71 8.80 -55.14
C VAL A 23 17.99 9.34 -53.90
N GLY A 24 16.81 8.78 -53.61
CA GLY A 24 15.97 9.18 -52.48
C GLY A 24 15.00 10.34 -52.77
N GLU A 25 15.03 10.93 -53.96
CA GLU A 25 14.11 12.00 -54.37
C GLU A 25 12.67 11.48 -54.49
N LEU A 26 11.71 12.26 -53.97
CA LEU A 26 10.28 11.94 -54.04
C LEU A 26 9.66 12.59 -55.27
N VAL A 27 9.03 11.76 -56.09
CA VAL A 27 8.35 12.18 -57.31
C VAL A 27 6.87 11.82 -57.26
N HIS A 28 6.04 12.75 -57.71
CA HIS A 28 4.63 12.52 -57.91
C HIS A 28 4.39 12.09 -59.36
N LEU A 29 3.84 10.89 -59.53
CA LEU A 29 3.60 10.34 -60.86
C LEU A 29 2.27 10.81 -61.42
N GLU A 30 2.32 11.41 -62.61
CA GLU A 30 1.15 11.91 -63.33
C GLU A 30 0.73 10.98 -64.48
N ARG A 31 1.70 10.45 -65.25
CA ARG A 31 1.44 9.56 -66.40
C ARG A 31 2.49 8.44 -66.50
N GLU A 32 2.18 7.39 -67.25
CA GLU A 32 3.10 6.28 -67.52
C GLU A 32 2.96 5.78 -68.97
N THR A 33 4.09 5.31 -69.52
CA THR A 33 4.18 4.50 -70.75
C THR A 33 4.70 3.11 -70.37
N ASP A 34 5.15 2.26 -71.29
CA ASP A 34 5.66 0.94 -70.91
C ASP A 34 6.94 1.02 -70.06
N GLU A 35 7.92 1.82 -70.50
CA GLU A 35 9.26 1.89 -69.87
C GLU A 35 9.54 3.21 -69.11
N TRP A 36 8.69 4.23 -69.27
CA TRP A 36 8.90 5.55 -68.67
C TRP A 36 7.70 6.05 -67.87
N TYR A 37 7.99 6.78 -66.79
CA TYR A 37 7.05 7.60 -66.05
C TYR A 37 7.19 9.07 -66.42
N TRP A 38 6.10 9.81 -66.32
CA TRP A 38 6.07 11.27 -66.34
C TRP A 38 5.52 11.78 -65.02
N GLY A 39 6.21 12.73 -64.40
CA GLY A 39 5.82 13.23 -63.10
C GLY A 39 6.51 14.52 -62.72
N SER A 40 6.23 14.98 -61.50
CA SER A 40 6.83 16.17 -60.90
C SER A 40 7.73 15.81 -59.73
N SER A 41 8.85 16.53 -59.58
CA SER A 41 9.64 16.50 -58.35
C SER A 41 8.92 17.31 -57.27
N LEU A 42 8.71 16.70 -56.11
CA LEU A 42 8.16 17.39 -54.93
C LEU A 42 9.18 18.34 -54.28
N ARG A 43 10.45 18.29 -54.70
CA ARG A 43 11.54 19.13 -54.17
C ARG A 43 11.91 20.30 -55.09
N ARG A 44 11.81 20.11 -56.41
CA ARG A 44 12.37 21.02 -57.43
C ARG A 44 11.34 21.75 -58.29
N GLU A 45 10.04 21.53 -58.04
CA GLU A 45 8.93 22.05 -58.86
C GLU A 45 9.11 21.81 -60.38
N ALA A 46 9.90 20.81 -60.78
CA ALA A 46 10.20 20.47 -62.16
C ALA A 46 9.40 19.25 -62.58
N LYS A 47 9.00 19.20 -63.87
CA LYS A 47 8.27 18.07 -64.47
C LYS A 47 9.05 17.47 -65.62
N GLY A 48 8.94 16.15 -65.81
CA GLY A 48 9.56 15.47 -66.94
C GLY A 48 9.44 13.95 -66.85
N ALA A 49 10.00 13.28 -67.85
CA ALA A 49 10.04 11.83 -67.95
C ALA A 49 11.23 11.22 -67.20
N PHE A 50 11.03 10.08 -66.56
CA PHE A 50 12.08 9.29 -65.91
C PHE A 50 11.80 7.78 -66.04
N PRO A 51 12.83 6.92 -66.13
CA PRO A 51 12.62 5.48 -66.38
C PRO A 51 11.90 4.80 -65.21
N LYS A 52 11.03 3.82 -65.51
CA LYS A 52 10.31 3.07 -64.46
C LYS A 52 11.25 2.32 -63.53
N SER A 53 12.33 1.76 -64.06
CA SER A 53 13.35 1.00 -63.32
C SER A 53 14.12 1.83 -62.29
N TYR A 54 14.07 3.16 -62.39
CA TYR A 54 14.80 4.08 -61.51
C TYR A 54 14.00 4.51 -60.29
N VAL A 55 12.74 4.08 -60.16
CA VAL A 55 11.84 4.52 -59.08
C VAL A 55 11.03 3.36 -58.50
N VAL A 56 10.79 3.38 -57.19
CA VAL A 56 9.95 2.39 -56.49
C VAL A 56 8.73 3.06 -55.86
N ILE A 57 7.59 2.36 -55.85
CA ILE A 57 6.39 2.83 -55.15
C ILE A 57 6.64 2.69 -53.64
N ARG A 58 6.49 3.78 -52.90
CA ARG A 58 6.45 3.77 -51.44
C ARG A 58 5.21 4.51 -50.97
N SER A 59 4.56 4.01 -49.93
CA SER A 59 3.51 4.76 -49.24
C SER A 59 4.13 6.06 -48.69
N CYS A 60 3.59 7.19 -49.16
CA CYS A 60 4.05 8.52 -48.75
C CYS A 60 2.86 9.33 -48.24
N ASN A 61 3.00 9.90 -47.05
CA ASN A 61 2.08 10.91 -46.54
C ASN A 61 2.55 12.29 -47.01
N VAL A 62 1.61 13.07 -47.52
CA VAL A 62 1.83 14.44 -47.98
C VAL A 62 0.93 15.32 -47.14
N ASP A 63 1.51 16.07 -46.22
CA ASP A 63 0.79 17.11 -45.48
C ASP A 63 0.96 18.44 -46.21
N ARG A 64 -0.16 19.15 -46.36
CA ARG A 64 -0.23 20.51 -46.90
C ARG A 64 -0.56 21.45 -45.75
N CYS A 65 0.43 22.20 -45.27
CA CYS A 65 0.22 23.32 -44.36
C CYS A 65 0.43 24.62 -45.16
N GLY A 66 -0.68 25.25 -45.56
CA GLY A 66 -0.64 26.44 -46.42
C GLY A 66 -0.10 26.15 -47.83
N GLU A 67 0.84 26.97 -48.31
CA GLU A 67 1.49 26.82 -49.62
C GLU A 67 2.61 25.75 -49.62
N THR A 68 3.02 25.27 -48.45
CA THR A 68 4.13 24.31 -48.29
C THR A 68 3.65 22.86 -48.36
N VAL A 69 4.19 22.11 -49.33
CA VAL A 69 3.93 20.66 -49.50
C VAL A 69 5.08 19.86 -48.90
N VAL A 70 4.85 19.14 -47.80
CA VAL A 70 5.88 18.30 -47.18
C VAL A 70 5.52 16.82 -47.33
N ALA A 71 6.33 16.10 -48.12
CA ALA A 71 6.15 14.67 -48.36
C ALA A 71 7.26 13.84 -47.69
N SER A 72 6.89 12.77 -46.99
CA SER A 72 7.85 11.79 -46.45
C SER A 72 7.49 10.35 -46.85
N ALA A 73 8.51 9.56 -47.17
CA ALA A 73 8.36 8.14 -47.47
C ALA A 73 8.50 7.29 -46.21
N GLY A 74 7.60 6.33 -46.02
CA GLY A 74 7.79 5.22 -45.07
C GLY A 74 7.07 5.28 -43.72
N GLY A 75 5.90 5.91 -43.62
CA GLY A 75 5.01 5.74 -42.45
C GLY A 75 4.17 6.96 -42.09
N SER A 76 3.07 6.73 -41.38
CA SER A 76 2.18 7.76 -40.79
C SER A 76 2.51 8.03 -39.31
N GLY A 77 2.09 9.17 -38.76
CA GLY A 77 2.29 9.50 -37.35
C GLY A 77 3.75 9.89 -37.05
N VAL A 78 4.31 9.45 -35.93
CA VAL A 78 5.59 9.99 -35.43
C VAL A 78 6.78 9.81 -36.38
N VAL A 79 6.78 8.80 -37.25
CA VAL A 79 7.83 8.60 -38.28
C VAL A 79 7.81 9.72 -39.32
N HIS A 80 6.61 10.22 -39.66
CA HIS A 80 6.40 11.35 -40.55
C HIS A 80 6.85 12.65 -39.86
N ASP A 81 6.36 12.90 -38.65
CA ASP A 81 6.68 14.10 -37.86
C ASP A 81 8.19 14.29 -37.70
N ILE A 82 8.91 13.23 -37.28
CA ILE A 82 10.38 13.30 -37.15
C ILE A 82 11.05 13.65 -38.48
N ALA A 83 10.57 13.09 -39.59
CA ALA A 83 11.15 13.34 -40.91
C ALA A 83 10.96 14.80 -41.36
N VAL A 84 9.81 15.40 -41.05
CA VAL A 84 9.54 16.82 -41.33
C VAL A 84 10.42 17.71 -40.46
N THR A 85 10.41 17.48 -39.14
CA THR A 85 11.21 18.26 -38.19
C THR A 85 12.70 18.21 -38.52
N LEU A 86 13.24 17.04 -38.87
CA LEU A 86 14.67 16.93 -39.24
C LEU A 86 15.03 17.75 -40.49
N ARG A 87 14.10 17.94 -41.45
CA ARG A 87 14.35 18.77 -42.64
C ARG A 87 14.38 20.26 -42.31
N GLU A 88 13.45 20.71 -41.48
CA GLU A 88 13.42 22.08 -40.97
C GLU A 88 14.67 22.35 -40.13
N TRP A 89 14.95 21.46 -39.18
CA TRP A 89 16.13 21.50 -38.33
C TRP A 89 17.41 21.51 -39.16
N LEU A 90 17.52 20.76 -40.26
CA LEU A 90 18.70 20.78 -41.10
C LEU A 90 19.03 22.19 -41.64
N GLN A 91 18.02 23.00 -41.99
CA GLN A 91 18.25 24.37 -42.45
C GLN A 91 18.75 25.26 -41.32
N HIS A 92 18.13 25.17 -40.15
CA HIS A 92 18.56 25.90 -38.96
C HIS A 92 19.95 25.45 -38.48
N TRP A 93 20.27 24.16 -38.55
CA TRP A 93 21.57 23.62 -38.17
C TRP A 93 22.70 24.15 -39.06
N LYS A 94 22.47 24.28 -40.37
CA LYS A 94 23.41 24.94 -41.29
C LYS A 94 23.60 26.41 -40.93
N LEU A 95 22.52 27.11 -40.56
CA LEU A 95 22.60 28.50 -40.13
C LEU A 95 23.46 28.63 -38.86
N LEU A 96 23.18 27.84 -37.82
CA LEU A 96 23.95 27.83 -36.57
C LEU A 96 25.44 27.55 -36.80
N TYR A 97 25.77 26.68 -37.75
CA TYR A 97 27.16 26.44 -38.16
C TYR A 97 27.80 27.69 -38.77
N THR A 98 27.12 28.33 -39.72
CA THR A 98 27.64 29.54 -40.38
C THR A 98 27.73 30.74 -39.44
N THR A 99 26.88 30.81 -38.41
CA THR A 99 26.89 31.89 -37.41
C THR A 99 27.72 31.55 -36.17
N ASN A 100 28.35 30.37 -36.13
CA ASN A 100 29.13 29.86 -35.00
C ASN A 100 28.41 29.95 -33.64
N ASP A 101 27.14 29.52 -33.61
CA ASP A 101 26.28 29.56 -32.42
C ASP A 101 26.49 28.31 -31.54
N ASP A 102 26.60 28.50 -30.22
CA ASP A 102 26.85 27.44 -29.24
C ASP A 102 25.76 26.34 -29.24
N ARG A 103 24.55 26.65 -29.72
CA ARG A 103 23.43 25.70 -29.83
C ARG A 103 23.62 24.69 -30.96
N PHE A 104 24.61 24.88 -31.84
CA PHE A 104 24.92 23.95 -32.94
C PHE A 104 25.10 22.51 -32.47
N LYS A 105 25.81 22.32 -31.35
CA LYS A 105 26.12 20.98 -30.82
C LYS A 105 24.93 20.32 -30.13
N PHE A 106 24.13 21.10 -29.42
CA PHE A 106 22.85 20.64 -28.87
C PHE A 106 21.93 20.12 -29.97
N MET A 107 21.85 20.85 -31.09
CA MET A 107 21.02 20.49 -32.22
C MET A 107 21.53 19.25 -32.95
N GLU A 108 22.85 19.11 -33.13
CA GLU A 108 23.44 17.90 -33.71
C GLU A 108 23.08 16.63 -32.90
N VAL A 109 23.23 16.68 -31.58
CA VAL A 109 22.89 15.56 -30.69
C VAL A 109 21.39 15.25 -30.78
N SER A 110 20.55 16.28 -30.77
CA SER A 110 19.09 16.12 -30.84
C SER A 110 18.64 15.55 -32.19
N MET A 111 19.26 15.95 -33.31
CA MET A 111 19.00 15.39 -34.63
C MET A 111 19.39 13.90 -34.73
N ARG A 112 20.53 13.50 -34.13
CA ARG A 112 20.95 12.09 -34.09
C ARG A 112 19.98 11.23 -33.27
N ALA A 113 19.56 11.71 -32.10
CA ALA A 113 18.58 11.03 -31.27
C ALA A 113 17.23 10.84 -32.01
N LEU A 114 16.76 11.86 -32.74
CA LEU A 114 15.56 11.77 -33.56
C LEU A 114 15.71 10.74 -34.70
N LEU A 115 16.88 10.65 -35.33
CA LEU A 115 17.15 9.63 -36.36
C LEU A 115 17.08 8.20 -35.80
N GLU A 116 17.60 7.97 -34.60
CA GLU A 116 17.50 6.67 -33.90
C GLU A 116 16.04 6.33 -33.56
N LEU A 117 15.29 7.28 -32.99
CA LEU A 117 13.87 7.09 -32.68
C LEU A 117 13.04 6.83 -33.94
N ARG A 118 13.38 7.49 -35.05
CA ARG A 118 12.74 7.24 -36.36
C ARG A 118 13.04 5.84 -36.87
N ALA A 119 14.28 5.36 -36.73
CA ALA A 119 14.65 3.99 -37.13
C ALA A 119 13.90 2.94 -36.28
N GLN A 120 13.79 3.17 -34.98
CA GLN A 120 13.03 2.31 -34.06
C GLN A 120 11.55 2.27 -34.43
N ALA A 121 10.92 3.44 -34.62
CA ALA A 121 9.50 3.53 -34.97
C ALA A 121 9.20 2.94 -36.36
N ALA A 122 10.12 3.06 -37.32
CA ALA A 122 9.97 2.51 -38.67
C ALA A 122 10.28 1.00 -38.77
N SER A 123 10.84 0.37 -37.73
CA SER A 123 11.23 -1.04 -37.75
C SER A 123 10.06 -2.03 -37.84
N GLY A 124 8.84 -1.60 -37.46
CA GLY A 124 7.64 -2.45 -37.43
C GLY A 124 7.67 -3.59 -36.39
N ALA A 125 8.76 -3.75 -35.64
CA ALA A 125 8.96 -4.84 -34.68
C ALA A 125 8.58 -4.49 -33.23
N LEU A 126 8.17 -3.24 -32.97
CA LEU A 126 7.87 -2.75 -31.63
C LEU A 126 6.41 -3.05 -31.23
N PRO A 127 6.17 -3.62 -30.03
CA PRO A 127 4.84 -3.67 -29.42
C PRO A 127 4.21 -2.27 -29.31
N GLN A 128 2.87 -2.20 -29.28
CA GLN A 128 2.12 -0.95 -29.30
C GLN A 128 2.50 0.01 -28.16
N ASP A 129 2.80 -0.52 -26.96
CA ASP A 129 3.21 0.29 -25.81
C ASP A 129 4.64 0.85 -25.94
N GLN A 130 5.55 0.08 -26.53
CA GLN A 130 6.90 0.59 -26.84
C GLN A 130 6.86 1.66 -27.93
N LEU A 131 6.02 1.48 -28.96
CA LEU A 131 5.82 2.48 -30.01
C LEU A 131 5.24 3.79 -29.45
N ARG A 132 4.29 3.72 -28.50
CA ARG A 132 3.78 4.90 -27.78
C ARG A 132 4.88 5.61 -26.98
N ARG A 133 5.79 4.86 -26.35
CA ARG A 133 6.92 5.43 -25.61
C ARG A 133 7.88 6.16 -26.56
N VAL A 134 8.26 5.52 -27.66
CA VAL A 134 9.10 6.12 -28.71
C VAL A 134 8.44 7.39 -29.26
N ALA A 135 7.13 7.37 -29.50
CA ALA A 135 6.40 8.53 -29.99
C ALA A 135 6.43 9.71 -28.99
N ARG A 136 6.21 9.44 -27.70
CA ARG A 136 6.30 10.46 -26.64
C ARG A 136 7.71 11.04 -26.51
N THR A 137 8.74 10.20 -26.54
CA THR A 137 10.13 10.65 -26.48
C THR A 137 10.49 11.51 -27.69
N ALA A 138 10.06 11.12 -28.88
CA ALA A 138 10.29 11.92 -30.09
C ALA A 138 9.62 13.30 -30.02
N VAL A 139 8.33 13.35 -29.63
CA VAL A 139 7.61 14.63 -29.46
C VAL A 139 8.30 15.52 -28.44
N PHE A 140 8.70 14.96 -27.29
CA PHE A 140 9.44 15.71 -26.27
C PHE A 140 10.75 16.29 -26.81
N THR A 141 11.53 15.49 -27.55
CA THR A 141 12.80 15.95 -28.14
C THR A 141 12.57 17.06 -29.17
N ILE A 142 11.51 16.96 -29.98
CA ILE A 142 11.11 17.98 -30.95
C ILE A 142 10.72 19.28 -30.23
N ASP A 143 9.81 19.21 -29.27
CA ASP A 143 9.30 20.40 -28.57
C ASP A 143 10.42 21.11 -27.79
N LYS A 144 11.28 20.34 -27.12
CA LYS A 144 12.47 20.87 -26.42
C LYS A 144 13.43 21.55 -27.40
N GLY A 145 13.68 20.93 -28.55
CA GLY A 145 14.56 21.50 -29.56
C GLY A 145 13.99 22.79 -30.16
N ASN A 146 12.71 22.79 -30.52
CA ASN A 146 12.01 23.97 -31.04
C ASN A 146 12.03 25.12 -30.04
N ARG A 147 11.71 24.86 -28.76
CA ARG A 147 11.76 25.85 -27.68
C ARG A 147 13.15 26.46 -27.50
N THR A 148 14.18 25.62 -27.47
CA THR A 148 15.59 26.06 -27.26
C THR A 148 16.11 26.91 -28.43
N LEU A 149 15.59 26.67 -29.63
CA LEU A 149 15.99 27.36 -30.85
C LEU A 149 15.09 28.55 -31.20
N GLY A 150 14.04 28.81 -30.40
CA GLY A 150 13.07 29.88 -30.67
C GLY A 150 12.20 29.62 -31.90
N MET A 151 11.98 28.34 -32.25
CA MET A 151 11.14 27.93 -33.38
C MET A 151 9.68 27.75 -32.94
N GLU A 152 8.78 27.74 -33.92
CA GLU A 152 7.35 27.56 -33.67
C GLU A 152 7.06 26.20 -33.02
N LEU A 153 6.16 26.21 -32.02
CA LEU A 153 5.72 25.03 -31.30
C LEU A 153 4.36 24.59 -31.82
N ALA A 154 4.31 23.40 -32.40
CA ALA A 154 3.06 22.84 -32.86
C ALA A 154 2.20 22.37 -31.67
N VAL A 155 0.91 22.72 -31.67
CA VAL A 155 -0.01 22.32 -30.60
C VAL A 155 -0.41 20.86 -30.79
N ARG A 156 -0.11 20.04 -29.78
CA ARG A 156 -0.39 18.60 -29.78
C ARG A 156 -1.35 18.19 -28.67
N THR A 157 -2.20 17.22 -28.96
CA THR A 157 -3.07 16.57 -27.96
C THR A 157 -2.23 15.79 -26.94
N ILE A 158 -2.83 15.36 -25.83
CA ILE A 158 -2.18 14.54 -24.79
C ILE A 158 -1.64 13.21 -25.36
N SER A 159 -2.22 12.71 -26.45
CA SER A 159 -1.77 11.52 -27.18
C SER A 159 -0.64 11.79 -28.17
N GLY A 160 -0.18 13.05 -28.31
CA GLY A 160 0.94 13.44 -29.17
C GLY A 160 0.56 13.75 -30.62
N GLN A 161 -0.74 13.77 -30.97
CA GLN A 161 -1.21 14.10 -32.31
C GLN A 161 -1.30 15.62 -32.51
N LEU A 162 -1.00 16.08 -33.71
CA LEU A 162 -1.15 17.48 -34.11
C LEU A 162 -2.63 17.89 -34.10
N VAL A 163 -2.90 19.08 -33.56
CA VAL A 163 -4.24 19.68 -33.52
C VAL A 163 -4.43 20.56 -34.75
N ASP A 164 -5.50 20.34 -35.49
CA ASP A 164 -5.87 21.22 -36.61
C ASP A 164 -6.59 22.49 -36.09
N PRO A 165 -6.02 23.69 -36.32
CA PRO A 165 -6.63 24.96 -35.91
C PRO A 165 -7.99 25.24 -36.55
N LEU A 166 -8.27 24.68 -37.74
CA LEU A 166 -9.51 24.93 -38.47
C LEU A 166 -10.70 24.12 -37.93
N THR A 167 -10.44 23.07 -37.14
CA THR A 167 -11.47 22.22 -36.53
C THR A 167 -11.67 22.47 -35.04
N THR A 168 -10.84 23.33 -34.43
CA THR A 168 -10.82 23.58 -32.97
C THR A 168 -11.22 25.01 -32.65
N SER A 169 -12.07 25.23 -31.64
CA SER A 169 -12.48 26.59 -31.24
C SER A 169 -11.31 27.41 -30.69
N THR A 170 -11.33 28.74 -30.89
CA THR A 170 -10.25 29.65 -30.47
C THR A 170 -9.91 29.52 -28.98
N PHE A 171 -10.93 29.42 -28.12
CA PHE A 171 -10.72 29.21 -26.69
C PHE A 171 -10.07 27.86 -26.36
N LYS A 172 -10.53 26.78 -27.03
CA LYS A 172 -9.97 25.45 -26.81
C LYS A 172 -8.55 25.35 -27.33
N LEU A 173 -8.26 25.98 -28.46
CA LEU A 173 -6.92 26.06 -29.04
C LEU A 173 -5.97 26.81 -28.10
N ASN A 174 -6.41 27.95 -27.55
CA ASN A 174 -5.62 28.70 -26.56
C ASN A 174 -5.36 27.87 -25.30
N SER A 175 -6.37 27.20 -24.77
CA SER A 175 -6.20 26.30 -23.61
C SER A 175 -5.23 25.14 -23.89
N LEU A 176 -5.27 24.56 -25.10
CA LEU A 176 -4.33 23.51 -25.51
C LEU A 176 -2.90 24.06 -25.68
N HIS A 177 -2.78 25.31 -26.09
CA HIS A 177 -1.49 26.01 -26.18
C HIS A 177 -0.91 26.28 -24.78
N ASP A 178 -1.72 26.77 -23.83
CA ASP A 178 -1.33 26.96 -22.43
C ASP A 178 -0.92 25.64 -21.78
N GLU A 179 -1.66 24.57 -22.06
CA GLU A 179 -1.36 23.24 -21.55
C GLU A 179 -0.05 22.69 -22.16
N ALA A 180 0.16 22.85 -23.46
CA ALA A 180 1.39 22.45 -24.14
C ALA A 180 2.60 23.23 -23.59
N ASN A 181 2.50 24.55 -23.43
CA ASN A 181 3.54 25.38 -22.82
C ASN A 181 3.85 24.93 -21.38
N SER A 182 2.83 24.74 -20.55
CA SER A 182 2.99 24.25 -19.18
C SER A 182 3.64 22.87 -19.11
N ARG A 183 3.29 21.97 -20.05
CA ARG A 183 3.92 20.64 -20.16
C ARG A 183 5.38 20.77 -20.54
N ILE A 184 5.71 21.61 -21.53
CA ILE A 184 7.10 21.86 -21.99
C ILE A 184 7.94 22.46 -20.86
N ASP A 185 7.42 23.43 -20.13
CA ASP A 185 8.14 24.08 -19.03
C ASP A 185 8.44 23.09 -17.88
N LYS A 186 7.45 22.31 -17.43
CA LYS A 186 7.66 21.23 -16.43
C LYS A 186 8.67 20.17 -16.91
N ASN A 187 8.63 19.87 -18.20
CA ASN A 187 9.53 18.93 -18.85
C ASN A 187 10.97 19.48 -19.00
N MET A 188 11.13 20.79 -19.06
CA MET A 188 12.43 21.46 -19.00
C MET A 188 12.97 21.53 -17.56
N GLU A 189 12.11 21.74 -16.55
CA GLU A 189 12.46 21.72 -15.12
C GLU A 189 12.89 20.33 -14.60
N THR A 190 12.46 19.25 -15.26
CA THR A 190 12.80 17.86 -14.91
C THR A 190 14.09 17.36 -15.56
N THR A 191 14.78 18.18 -16.37
CA THR A 191 16.22 18.01 -16.62
C THR A 191 16.97 18.34 -15.32
N PRO A 192 18.00 17.58 -14.91
CA PRO A 192 18.37 17.40 -13.50
C PRO A 192 18.96 18.68 -12.89
N THR A 193 18.12 19.56 -12.38
CA THR A 193 18.53 20.62 -11.43
C THR A 193 17.44 21.14 -10.50
N SER A 194 16.15 20.79 -10.66
CA SER A 194 15.11 21.24 -9.71
C SER A 194 14.27 20.09 -9.17
N ARG A 195 14.15 20.07 -7.83
CA ARG A 195 13.38 19.10 -7.03
C ARG A 195 11.91 19.05 -7.51
N PRO A 196 11.28 17.86 -7.60
CA PRO A 196 9.89 17.77 -8.00
C PRO A 196 8.97 18.42 -6.95
N THR A 197 8.02 19.21 -7.45
CA THR A 197 6.88 19.74 -6.70
C THR A 197 6.06 18.58 -6.12
N SER A 198 5.62 18.77 -4.87
CA SER A 198 4.91 17.82 -4.04
C SER A 198 3.67 17.22 -4.74
N GLN A 199 3.82 16.03 -5.29
CA GLN A 199 2.71 15.10 -5.45
C GLN A 199 2.19 14.73 -4.05
N ILE A 200 0.88 14.53 -3.94
CA ILE A 200 0.21 14.00 -2.74
C ILE A 200 1.03 12.80 -2.25
N PRO A 201 1.46 12.75 -0.97
CA PRO A 201 2.27 11.65 -0.47
C PRO A 201 1.39 10.39 -0.42
N THR A 202 1.38 9.62 -1.50
CA THR A 202 1.00 8.22 -1.44
C THR A 202 2.00 7.53 -0.53
N ALA A 203 1.55 6.91 0.55
CA ALA A 203 2.39 6.05 1.38
C ALA A 203 3.13 5.06 0.48
N ARG A 204 4.46 5.16 0.46
CA ARG A 204 5.31 4.34 -0.39
C ARG A 204 5.70 3.11 0.41
N THR A 205 5.30 1.95 -0.08
CA THR A 205 5.82 0.67 0.38
C THR A 205 7.15 0.41 -0.30
N TYR A 206 8.10 -0.14 0.45
CA TYR A 206 9.40 -0.53 -0.06
C TYR A 206 9.61 -2.02 0.20
N THR A 207 10.40 -2.63 -0.67
CA THR A 207 10.84 -4.00 -0.54
C THR A 207 12.36 -4.02 -0.67
N ILE A 208 13.03 -4.75 0.23
CA ILE A 208 14.48 -4.93 0.19
C ILE A 208 14.76 -6.36 -0.27
N VAL A 209 15.48 -6.49 -1.37
CA VAL A 209 15.95 -7.77 -1.90
C VAL A 209 17.41 -7.95 -1.54
N VAL A 210 17.72 -9.08 -0.89
CA VAL A 210 19.05 -9.48 -0.46
C VAL A 210 19.42 -10.78 -1.16
N ASN A 211 20.44 -10.72 -2.01
CA ASN A 211 21.00 -11.89 -2.68
C ASN A 211 22.27 -12.31 -1.96
N ILE A 212 22.23 -13.50 -1.38
CA ILE A 212 23.36 -14.06 -0.63
C ILE A 212 24.36 -14.61 -1.63
N LYS A 213 25.61 -14.13 -1.56
CA LYS A 213 26.69 -14.60 -2.42
C LYS A 213 27.47 -15.67 -1.73
N ASN A 214 28.21 -15.35 -0.68
CA ASN A 214 29.10 -16.29 -0.04
C ASN A 214 29.18 -16.03 1.46
N PHE A 215 29.43 -17.07 2.25
CA PHE A 215 29.72 -16.94 3.67
C PHE A 215 31.11 -17.50 3.95
N VAL A 216 32.02 -16.64 4.40
CA VAL A 216 33.41 -16.99 4.70
C VAL A 216 33.59 -17.05 6.21
N CYS A 217 33.58 -18.26 6.78
CA CYS A 217 33.81 -18.48 8.20
C CYS A 217 34.50 -19.84 8.43
N ARG A 218 35.42 -19.92 9.41
CA ARG A 218 36.06 -21.19 9.79
C ARG A 218 35.12 -22.00 10.69
N MET A 219 34.20 -22.74 10.07
CA MET A 219 33.25 -23.61 10.77
C MET A 219 33.25 -25.02 10.17
N ASN A 220 33.39 -26.02 11.03
CA ASN A 220 33.37 -27.45 10.65
C ASN A 220 32.04 -28.15 10.99
N ASP A 221 31.24 -27.56 11.88
CA ASP A 221 29.94 -28.09 12.32
C ASP A 221 28.82 -27.73 11.33
N ILE A 222 27.71 -28.48 11.39
CA ILE A 222 26.44 -28.07 10.76
C ILE A 222 25.94 -26.82 11.48
N ALA A 223 25.41 -25.83 10.76
CA ALA A 223 24.84 -24.64 11.39
C ALA A 223 23.57 -24.14 10.72
N GLU A 224 22.86 -23.30 11.47
CA GLU A 224 21.73 -22.50 11.07
C GLU A 224 22.16 -21.04 10.96
N LEU A 225 21.88 -20.42 9.81
CA LEU A 225 22.09 -19.00 9.56
C LEU A 225 20.72 -18.33 9.52
N SER A 226 20.40 -17.51 10.51
CA SER A 226 19.12 -16.82 10.63
C SER A 226 19.28 -15.34 10.30
N LEU A 227 18.84 -14.95 9.11
CA LEU A 227 18.94 -13.58 8.58
C LEU A 227 17.67 -12.77 8.87
N ALA A 228 17.79 -11.56 9.41
CA ALA A 228 16.67 -10.63 9.63
C ALA A 228 17.14 -9.17 9.64
N LEU A 229 16.20 -8.24 9.46
CA LEU A 229 16.42 -6.80 9.65
C LEU A 229 16.18 -6.38 11.10
N HIS A 230 17.03 -5.51 11.63
CA HIS A 230 16.97 -4.98 13.00
C HIS A 230 17.03 -3.45 13.03
N ASP A 231 16.39 -2.85 14.03
CA ASP A 231 16.42 -1.40 14.30
C ASP A 231 17.72 -0.98 15.03
N SER A 232 17.88 0.32 15.27
CA SER A 232 19.03 0.85 16.02
C SER A 232 19.09 0.45 17.50
N SER A 233 18.00 -0.10 18.04
CA SER A 233 17.92 -0.62 19.41
C SER A 233 18.26 -2.12 19.48
N GLY A 234 18.47 -2.77 18.33
CA GLY A 234 18.71 -4.20 18.21
C GLY A 234 17.43 -5.04 18.17
N ASN A 235 16.25 -4.44 18.14
CA ASN A 235 14.99 -5.18 18.01
C ASN A 235 14.80 -5.66 16.57
N LYS A 236 14.20 -6.84 16.44
CA LYS A 236 13.92 -7.45 15.14
C LYS A 236 12.73 -6.74 14.47
N VAL A 237 12.92 -6.31 13.22
CA VAL A 237 11.92 -5.60 12.40
C VAL A 237 11.15 -6.54 11.47
N THR A 238 11.79 -7.63 11.02
CA THR A 238 11.23 -8.59 10.05
C THR A 238 11.32 -10.03 10.53
N GLU A 239 10.54 -10.91 9.90
CA GLU A 239 10.69 -12.35 10.09
C GLU A 239 12.11 -12.81 9.76
N ASN A 240 12.58 -13.86 10.43
CA ASN A 240 13.87 -14.45 10.11
C ASN A 240 13.76 -15.38 8.90
N VAL A 241 14.74 -15.33 8.01
CA VAL A 241 14.96 -16.36 7.00
C VAL A 241 16.04 -17.29 7.50
N LEU A 242 15.74 -18.59 7.55
CA LEU A 242 16.65 -19.62 8.06
C LEU A 242 17.30 -20.36 6.89
N LEU A 243 18.63 -20.38 6.87
CA LEU A 243 19.44 -21.08 5.89
C LEU A 243 20.26 -22.16 6.60
N LYS A 244 20.44 -23.31 5.95
CA LYS A 244 21.22 -24.42 6.50
C LYS A 244 22.64 -24.39 5.96
N TRP A 245 23.61 -24.40 6.85
CA TRP A 245 25.03 -24.57 6.56
C TRP A 245 25.39 -26.06 6.63
N PRO A 246 25.72 -26.70 5.50
CA PRO A 246 26.06 -28.12 5.46
C PRO A 246 27.46 -28.40 6.07
N PRO A 247 27.74 -29.65 6.49
CA PRO A 247 29.01 -30.00 7.09
C PRO A 247 30.16 -30.13 6.06
N GLY A 248 31.37 -29.68 6.44
CA GLY A 248 32.62 -29.92 5.69
C GLY A 248 33.05 -28.84 4.69
N HIS A 249 34.22 -29.03 4.06
CA HIS A 249 34.88 -28.03 3.19
C HIS A 249 34.17 -27.76 1.84
N LEU A 250 33.25 -28.63 1.42
CA LEU A 250 32.47 -28.48 0.17
C LEU A 250 31.15 -27.70 0.40
N GLY A 251 30.82 -27.37 1.64
CA GLY A 251 29.51 -26.83 2.03
C GLY A 251 29.20 -25.42 1.52
N ALA A 252 30.21 -24.66 1.12
CA ALA A 252 30.00 -23.35 0.52
C ALA A 252 29.17 -23.45 -0.77
N ALA A 253 29.43 -24.46 -1.62
CA ALA A 253 28.82 -24.63 -2.95
C ALA A 253 27.28 -24.78 -2.92
N GLU A 254 26.74 -25.46 -1.90
CA GLU A 254 25.28 -25.66 -1.75
C GLU A 254 24.59 -24.41 -1.19
N LEU A 255 25.29 -23.56 -0.44
CA LEU A 255 24.77 -22.26 -0.01
C LEU A 255 24.47 -21.33 -1.19
N PHE A 256 25.09 -21.53 -2.36
CA PHE A 256 24.82 -20.75 -3.57
C PHE A 256 23.53 -21.18 -4.30
N THR A 257 22.85 -22.23 -3.83
CA THR A 257 21.45 -22.54 -4.20
C THR A 257 20.43 -21.91 -3.25
N ALA A 258 20.90 -21.21 -2.20
CA ALA A 258 20.06 -20.56 -1.22
C ALA A 258 19.20 -19.46 -1.85
N PRO A 259 17.99 -19.26 -1.31
CA PRO A 259 17.03 -18.39 -1.94
C PRO A 259 17.46 -16.92 -1.91
N SER A 260 17.04 -16.15 -2.92
CA SER A 260 16.97 -14.71 -2.79
C SER A 260 16.05 -14.37 -1.61
N VAL A 261 16.46 -13.44 -0.75
CA VAL A 261 15.68 -13.04 0.43
C VAL A 261 14.99 -11.73 0.13
N VAL A 262 13.66 -11.71 0.26
CA VAL A 262 12.85 -10.53 -0.01
C VAL A 262 12.15 -10.10 1.28
N PHE A 263 12.54 -8.94 1.80
CA PHE A 263 11.91 -8.29 2.93
C PHE A 263 10.81 -7.35 2.46
N THR A 264 9.55 -7.60 2.85
CA THR A 264 8.37 -6.86 2.38
C THR A 264 7.70 -6.06 3.50
N ASP A 265 6.69 -5.25 3.13
CA ASP A 265 5.83 -4.46 4.03
C ASP A 265 6.57 -3.33 4.77
N LEU A 266 7.65 -2.82 4.16
CA LEU A 266 8.46 -1.75 4.73
C LEU A 266 7.87 -0.40 4.34
N GLY A 267 7.69 0.50 5.30
CA GLY A 267 7.14 1.85 5.07
C GLY A 267 8.21 2.88 4.77
N SER A 268 7.80 4.13 4.60
CA SER A 268 8.71 5.25 4.30
C SER A 268 9.71 5.59 5.41
N ASP A 269 9.46 5.15 6.65
CA ASP A 269 10.33 5.34 7.82
C ASP A 269 11.72 4.71 7.65
N ILE A 270 11.84 3.70 6.79
CA ILE A 270 13.10 3.00 6.51
C ILE A 270 14.18 3.92 5.93
N LYS A 271 13.79 5.07 5.36
CA LYS A 271 14.71 6.09 4.84
C LYS A 271 15.24 7.02 5.93
N LYS A 272 14.59 7.07 7.10
CA LYS A 272 14.91 7.98 8.20
C LYS A 272 15.63 7.27 9.34
N GLU A 273 15.27 6.03 9.62
CA GLU A 273 15.85 5.24 10.72
C GLU A 273 17.05 4.41 10.27
N LYS A 274 17.97 4.14 11.20
CA LYS A 274 19.08 3.22 10.93
C LYS A 274 18.59 1.79 10.92
N LEU A 275 18.96 1.06 9.87
CA LEU A 275 18.57 -0.32 9.65
C LEU A 275 19.81 -1.22 9.55
N PHE A 276 19.79 -2.32 10.28
CA PHE A 276 20.87 -3.30 10.31
C PHE A 276 20.42 -4.61 9.70
N LEU A 277 21.25 -5.22 8.86
CA LEU A 277 21.07 -6.60 8.41
C LEU A 277 21.88 -7.52 9.31
N VAL A 278 21.21 -8.43 9.99
CA VAL A 278 21.80 -9.29 11.03
C VAL A 278 21.59 -10.76 10.68
N CYS A 279 22.68 -11.53 10.71
CA CYS A 279 22.68 -12.97 10.56
C CYS A 279 23.14 -13.63 11.86
N HIS A 280 22.23 -14.29 12.58
CA HIS A 280 22.56 -15.09 13.76
C HIS A 280 23.04 -16.47 13.32
N ILE A 281 24.15 -16.93 13.88
CA ILE A 281 24.80 -18.18 13.49
C ILE A 281 24.75 -19.13 14.68
N VAL A 282 24.07 -20.25 14.49
CA VAL A 282 23.79 -21.25 15.52
C VAL A 282 24.32 -22.60 15.05
N ARG A 283 25.29 -23.17 15.77
CA ARG A 283 25.84 -24.49 15.45
C ARG A 283 24.94 -25.60 15.99
N ILE A 284 24.85 -26.70 15.26
CA ILE A 284 24.04 -27.88 15.60
C ILE A 284 24.98 -29.05 15.88
N GLY A 285 24.86 -29.66 17.06
CA GLY A 285 25.64 -30.86 17.40
C GLY A 285 25.56 -31.26 18.87
N SER A 286 26.49 -32.13 19.30
CA SER A 286 26.68 -32.53 20.71
C SER A 286 27.17 -31.37 21.58
N MET A 287 27.04 -31.43 22.91
CA MET A 287 27.40 -30.33 23.81
C MET A 287 28.90 -29.99 23.76
N GLU A 288 29.76 -31.01 23.72
CA GLU A 288 31.22 -30.89 23.52
C GLU A 288 31.57 -31.05 22.04
N ALA A 289 32.56 -30.28 21.56
CA ALA A 289 33.15 -30.48 20.24
C ALA A 289 34.02 -31.73 20.29
N GLN A 290 33.69 -32.75 19.50
CA GLN A 290 34.55 -33.93 19.37
C GLN A 290 35.88 -33.48 18.75
N SER A 291 37.00 -33.71 19.45
CA SER A 291 38.33 -33.49 18.88
C SER A 291 38.50 -34.38 17.65
N THR A 292 38.95 -33.79 16.55
CA THR A 292 39.05 -34.39 15.22
C THR A 292 40.15 -35.45 15.06
N GLU A 293 40.74 -35.96 16.15
CA GLU A 293 41.83 -36.94 16.05
C GLU A 293 41.38 -38.40 15.87
N ASN A 294 40.11 -38.76 16.14
CA ASN A 294 39.71 -40.18 16.25
C ASN A 294 38.58 -40.68 15.32
N ARG A 295 38.31 -40.06 14.17
CA ARG A 295 37.39 -40.66 13.17
C ARG A 295 37.98 -40.74 11.76
N ARG A 296 38.80 -41.77 11.53
CA ARG A 296 38.87 -42.46 10.23
C ARG A 296 37.71 -43.48 10.18
N SER A 297 36.52 -43.06 9.81
CA SER A 297 35.48 -43.98 9.31
C SER A 297 34.55 -43.29 8.33
N THR A 298 34.55 -43.79 7.10
CA THR A 298 33.79 -43.34 5.94
C THR A 298 32.35 -43.86 5.97
N ILE A 299 31.54 -43.40 6.93
CA ILE A 299 30.09 -43.63 6.91
C ILE A 299 29.39 -42.29 7.10
N VAL A 300 28.71 -41.86 6.03
CA VAL A 300 27.82 -40.70 6.01
C VAL A 300 26.66 -40.99 6.98
N PRO A 301 26.41 -40.17 8.01
CA PRO A 301 25.27 -40.39 8.88
C PRO A 301 24.00 -40.01 8.11
N ILE A 302 23.13 -40.99 7.88
CA ILE A 302 21.77 -40.80 7.39
C ILE A 302 21.00 -40.00 8.45
N MET A 303 20.35 -38.89 8.03
CA MET A 303 19.52 -38.05 8.90
C MET A 303 18.38 -38.87 9.51
N GLY A 304 18.50 -39.22 10.79
CA GLY A 304 17.43 -39.74 11.64
C GLY A 304 17.02 -38.70 12.69
N ASN A 305 15.72 -38.64 13.00
CA ASN A 305 15.07 -37.64 13.86
C ASN A 305 15.76 -37.39 15.22
N SER A 306 16.04 -36.10 15.45
CA SER A 306 15.84 -35.29 16.66
C SER A 306 16.46 -35.67 18.03
N ALA A 307 17.10 -36.83 18.21
CA ALA A 307 17.60 -37.21 19.54
C ALA A 307 19.01 -36.72 19.91
N GLY A 308 19.75 -36.06 19.00
CA GLY A 308 21.17 -35.71 19.20
C GLY A 308 21.62 -34.30 18.78
N ASN A 309 20.71 -33.45 18.30
CA ASN A 309 21.08 -32.17 17.67
C ASN A 309 20.75 -30.97 18.59
N MET A 310 21.70 -30.53 19.43
CA MET A 310 21.54 -29.32 20.25
C MET A 310 21.90 -28.07 19.45
N ARG A 311 21.05 -27.05 19.55
CA ARG A 311 21.29 -25.71 19.00
C ARG A 311 22.16 -24.92 19.98
N ARG A 312 23.35 -24.47 19.58
CA ARG A 312 24.30 -23.74 20.43
C ARG A 312 24.73 -22.44 19.75
N PRO A 313 24.98 -21.36 20.51
CA PRO A 313 25.42 -20.11 19.89
C PRO A 313 26.81 -20.29 19.27
N PHE A 314 27.06 -19.63 18.14
CA PHE A 314 28.37 -19.61 17.49
C PHE A 314 28.86 -18.17 17.23
N GLY A 315 27.99 -17.28 16.76
CA GLY A 315 28.34 -15.88 16.50
C GLY A 315 27.28 -15.13 15.72
N LEU A 316 27.53 -13.87 15.41
CA LEU A 316 26.64 -13.05 14.59
C LEU A 316 27.42 -12.34 13.48
N ALA A 317 26.77 -12.10 12.35
CA ALA A 317 27.28 -11.18 11.33
C ALA A 317 26.30 -10.01 11.17
N CYS A 318 26.80 -8.77 11.13
CA CYS A 318 25.95 -7.59 11.17
C CYS A 318 26.56 -6.41 10.40
N VAL A 319 25.74 -5.66 9.65
CA VAL A 319 26.15 -4.41 8.98
C VAL A 319 25.01 -3.38 9.00
N ASP A 320 25.36 -2.09 9.07
CA ASP A 320 24.43 -0.98 8.83
C ASP A 320 24.17 -0.88 7.31
N ILE A 321 22.94 -1.18 6.88
CA ILE A 321 22.56 -1.16 5.46
C ILE A 321 21.98 0.18 5.02
N THR A 322 21.69 1.09 5.95
CA THR A 322 21.15 2.43 5.66
C THR A 322 21.94 3.19 4.58
N PRO A 323 23.29 3.29 4.62
CA PRO A 323 24.04 3.98 3.58
C PRO A 323 23.98 3.28 2.21
N HIS A 324 23.79 1.96 2.22
CA HIS A 324 23.71 1.14 1.00
C HIS A 324 22.33 1.23 0.34
N LEU A 325 21.28 1.53 1.12
CA LEU A 325 19.93 1.78 0.60
C LEU A 325 19.78 3.18 -0.03
N ALA A 326 20.60 4.15 0.39
CA ALA A 326 20.55 5.53 -0.09
C ALA A 326 21.35 5.77 -1.38
N ALA A 327 22.33 4.90 -1.66
CA ALA A 327 23.09 4.94 -2.90
C ALA A 327 22.39 4.04 -3.93
N ASP A 328 22.07 4.54 -5.13
CA ASP A 328 21.58 3.75 -6.27
C ASP A 328 22.69 2.83 -6.85
N ASN A 329 23.37 2.07 -5.98
CA ASN A 329 24.48 1.17 -6.29
C ASN A 329 24.02 -0.28 -6.05
N SER A 330 23.08 -0.77 -6.85
CA SER A 330 22.56 -2.15 -6.75
C SER A 330 23.61 -3.25 -6.98
N ASP A 331 24.77 -2.89 -7.55
CA ASP A 331 25.80 -3.83 -8.00
C ASP A 331 27.05 -3.89 -7.09
N LYS A 332 27.02 -3.31 -5.89
CA LYS A 332 28.16 -3.40 -4.95
C LYS A 332 27.95 -4.52 -3.93
N GLU A 333 28.95 -5.39 -3.81
CA GLU A 333 29.01 -6.41 -2.76
C GLU A 333 29.21 -5.77 -1.39
N ILE A 334 28.38 -6.20 -0.42
CA ILE A 334 28.41 -5.75 0.97
C ILE A 334 28.89 -6.91 1.83
N LEU A 335 29.93 -6.69 2.63
CA LEU A 335 30.41 -7.63 3.63
C LEU A 335 29.73 -7.35 4.98
N LEU A 336 29.04 -8.35 5.51
CA LEU A 336 28.60 -8.41 6.91
C LEU A 336 29.72 -9.06 7.74
N PRO A 337 30.50 -8.28 8.50
CA PRO A 337 31.59 -8.82 9.31
C PRO A 337 31.08 -9.82 10.35
N PHE A 338 31.80 -10.93 10.52
CA PHE A 338 31.49 -11.96 11.52
C PHE A 338 32.12 -11.63 12.89
N TYR A 339 31.33 -11.80 13.95
CA TYR A 339 31.70 -11.65 15.35
C TYR A 339 31.43 -12.95 16.12
N PRO A 340 32.44 -13.61 16.68
CA PRO A 340 32.27 -14.87 17.42
C PRO A 340 31.57 -14.63 18.78
N CYS A 341 30.74 -15.60 19.17
CA CYS A 341 30.05 -15.60 20.46
C CYS A 341 30.86 -16.45 21.47
N GLU A 342 31.72 -15.81 22.25
CA GLU A 342 32.57 -16.51 23.24
C GLU A 342 31.93 -16.60 24.63
N LYS A 343 31.84 -15.47 25.35
CA LYS A 343 31.34 -15.39 26.73
C LYS A 343 30.02 -14.64 26.88
N ASP A 344 29.73 -13.74 25.94
CA ASP A 344 28.47 -13.00 25.92
C ASP A 344 27.34 -13.88 25.35
N ASN A 345 26.08 -13.57 25.69
CA ASN A 345 24.94 -14.11 24.93
C ASN A 345 24.74 -13.35 23.61
N MET A 346 24.01 -13.95 22.68
CA MET A 346 23.83 -13.43 21.31
C MET A 346 23.24 -12.01 21.26
N ASP A 347 22.27 -11.70 22.13
CA ASP A 347 21.64 -10.37 22.20
C ASP A 347 22.59 -9.29 22.73
N THR A 348 23.41 -9.61 23.74
CA THR A 348 24.41 -8.68 24.28
C THR A 348 25.50 -8.40 23.23
N LEU A 349 25.93 -9.43 22.49
CA LEU A 349 26.87 -9.27 21.39
C LEU A 349 26.29 -8.37 20.30
N LEU A 350 25.02 -8.58 19.91
CA LEU A 350 24.35 -7.75 18.90
C LEU A 350 24.31 -6.28 19.31
N LYS A 351 23.92 -6.00 20.55
CA LYS A 351 23.87 -4.62 21.08
C LYS A 351 25.23 -3.95 21.12
N LYS A 352 26.30 -4.69 21.46
CA LYS A 352 27.69 -4.16 21.41
C LYS A 352 28.11 -3.79 19.98
N VAL A 353 27.78 -4.66 19.01
CA VAL A 353 28.10 -4.44 17.59
C VAL A 353 27.32 -3.24 17.02
N ILE A 354 26.01 -3.14 17.28
CA ILE A 354 25.19 -2.00 16.83
C ILE A 354 25.64 -0.68 17.46
N ALA A 355 26.01 -0.69 18.74
CA ALA A 355 26.54 0.47 19.45
C ALA A 355 27.96 0.88 18.99
N ASN A 356 28.56 0.12 18.07
CA ASN A 356 29.89 0.34 17.51
C ASN A 356 30.99 0.47 18.57
N ARG A 357 30.84 -0.29 19.67
CA ARG A 357 31.83 -0.37 20.74
C ARG A 357 32.82 -1.49 20.40
N ASP A 358 34.11 -1.15 20.32
CA ASP A 358 35.25 -2.08 20.36
C ASP A 358 35.70 -2.82 19.08
N PHE A 359 35.09 -2.61 17.91
CA PHE A 359 35.47 -3.34 16.67
C PHE A 359 36.18 -2.44 15.64
N LYS A 360 37.51 -2.31 15.76
CA LYS A 360 38.36 -1.51 14.84
C LYS A 360 39.13 -2.34 13.79
N ASP A 361 38.88 -3.65 13.68
CA ASP A 361 39.67 -4.54 12.82
C ASP A 361 39.08 -4.72 11.43
N LYS A 362 39.97 -4.93 10.43
CA LYS A 362 39.59 -5.39 9.08
C LYS A 362 39.13 -6.84 9.17
N HIS A 363 37.82 -7.06 9.24
CA HIS A 363 37.23 -8.40 9.22
C HIS A 363 37.47 -9.08 7.85
N SER A 364 38.16 -10.23 7.86
CA SER A 364 38.35 -11.09 6.68
C SER A 364 37.33 -12.23 6.57
N GLN A 365 36.44 -12.35 7.57
CA GLN A 365 35.38 -13.36 7.66
C GLN A 365 34.02 -12.68 7.79
N GLY A 366 33.00 -13.23 7.14
CA GLY A 366 31.67 -12.64 7.09
C GLY A 366 30.78 -13.15 5.96
N LEU A 367 29.56 -12.59 5.89
CA LEU A 367 28.56 -12.89 4.87
C LEU A 367 28.60 -11.81 3.78
N TRP A 368 28.79 -12.21 2.53
CA TRP A 368 28.76 -11.34 1.36
C TRP A 368 27.37 -11.36 0.75
N VAL A 369 26.79 -10.17 0.55
CA VAL A 369 25.45 -10.01 -0.02
C VAL A 369 25.41 -8.89 -1.05
N PHE A 370 24.48 -8.99 -2.00
CA PHE A 370 24.00 -7.86 -2.79
C PHE A 370 22.67 -7.39 -2.23
N LEU A 371 22.45 -6.08 -2.23
CA LEU A 371 21.25 -5.47 -1.69
C LEU A 371 20.64 -4.52 -2.72
N GLN A 372 19.34 -4.64 -2.93
CA GLN A 372 18.57 -3.76 -3.80
C GLN A 372 17.26 -3.37 -3.13
N MET A 373 16.98 -2.06 -3.08
CA MET A 373 15.69 -1.53 -2.62
C MET A 373 14.80 -1.25 -3.83
N VAL A 374 13.55 -1.68 -3.75
CA VAL A 374 12.53 -1.46 -4.79
C VAL A 374 11.32 -0.80 -4.15
N GLU A 375 10.75 0.19 -4.83
CA GLU A 375 9.49 0.80 -4.43
C GLU A 375 8.32 -0.07 -4.94
N GLY A 376 7.39 -0.41 -4.04
CA GLY A 376 6.22 -1.23 -4.32
C GLY A 376 6.02 -2.39 -3.35
N ASP A 377 4.78 -2.87 -3.28
CA ASP A 377 4.42 -4.08 -2.56
C ASP A 377 4.77 -5.35 -3.36
N LEU A 378 4.59 -6.53 -2.74
CA LEU A 378 4.92 -7.79 -3.41
C LEU A 378 4.11 -8.02 -4.70
N LYS A 379 2.87 -7.52 -4.79
CA LYS A 379 2.03 -7.69 -5.97
C LYS A 379 2.57 -6.82 -7.12
N GLN A 380 2.93 -5.58 -6.82
CA GLN A 380 3.51 -4.65 -7.77
C GLN A 380 4.87 -5.15 -8.29
N ILE A 381 5.75 -5.63 -7.41
CA ILE A 381 7.07 -6.14 -7.81
C ILE A 381 6.92 -7.39 -8.69
N ARG A 382 5.96 -8.27 -8.41
CA ARG A 382 5.67 -9.43 -9.29
C ARG A 382 5.21 -9.00 -10.69
N GLN A 383 4.57 -7.85 -10.83
CA GLN A 383 4.09 -7.33 -12.12
C GLN A 383 5.17 -6.53 -12.85
N GLU A 384 5.88 -5.66 -12.15
CA GLU A 384 6.83 -4.71 -12.74
C GLU A 384 8.26 -5.26 -12.83
N ASN A 385 8.68 -6.09 -11.87
CA ASN A 385 10.04 -6.64 -11.74
C ASN A 385 10.02 -8.17 -11.44
N PRO A 386 9.39 -9.00 -12.30
CA PRO A 386 9.19 -10.43 -12.01
C PRO A 386 10.51 -11.17 -11.78
N HIS A 387 11.59 -10.79 -12.47
CA HIS A 387 12.91 -11.40 -12.34
C HIS A 387 13.49 -11.34 -10.91
N MET A 388 13.04 -10.41 -10.07
CA MET A 388 13.47 -10.30 -8.67
C MET A 388 12.75 -11.28 -7.73
N VAL A 389 11.66 -11.89 -8.21
CA VAL A 389 10.73 -12.70 -7.42
C VAL A 389 10.61 -14.13 -7.97
N VAL A 390 11.26 -14.42 -9.09
CA VAL A 390 11.24 -15.73 -9.77
C VAL A 390 12.38 -16.60 -9.26
N GLY A 391 12.08 -17.84 -8.89
CA GLY A 391 13.06 -18.85 -8.45
C GLY A 391 12.84 -19.34 -7.02
N ASN A 392 13.91 -19.84 -6.40
CA ASN A 392 13.95 -20.14 -4.96
C ASN A 392 14.07 -18.79 -4.23
N THR A 393 12.96 -18.23 -3.73
CA THR A 393 12.94 -16.92 -3.06
C THR A 393 12.16 -17.01 -1.76
N ALA A 394 12.75 -16.56 -0.65
CA ALA A 394 12.12 -16.54 0.66
C ALA A 394 11.57 -15.14 0.98
N PHE A 395 10.32 -15.06 1.42
CA PHE A 395 9.64 -13.80 1.73
C PHE A 395 9.53 -13.61 3.24
N ALA A 396 10.24 -12.62 3.77
CA ALA A 396 10.17 -12.23 5.17
C ALA A 396 9.37 -10.93 5.31
N ARG A 397 8.19 -11.00 5.93
CA ARG A 397 7.35 -9.83 6.17
C ARG A 397 7.87 -9.01 7.35
N LYS A 398 7.52 -7.73 7.39
CA LYS A 398 7.66 -6.89 8.59
C LYS A 398 6.88 -7.50 9.76
N MET A 399 7.49 -7.55 10.94
CA MET A 399 6.83 -7.94 12.21
C MET A 399 5.97 -6.78 12.73
N GLY A 400 4.96 -6.41 11.95
CA GLY A 400 4.12 -5.25 12.11
C GLY A 400 3.38 -4.97 10.81
N PHE A 401 2.46 -4.02 10.83
CA PHE A 401 1.71 -3.67 9.63
C PHE A 401 2.53 -2.83 8.64
N PRO A 402 2.26 -2.98 7.33
CA PRO A 402 2.63 -1.97 6.34
C PRO A 402 1.96 -0.64 6.67
N GLU A 403 2.43 0.43 6.01
CA GLU A 403 1.88 1.79 6.19
C GLU A 403 0.39 1.86 5.80
N VAL A 404 -0.03 1.06 4.82
CA VAL A 404 -1.44 0.96 4.38
C VAL A 404 -1.90 -0.49 4.47
N ILE A 405 -3.04 -0.72 5.13
CA ILE A 405 -3.70 -2.03 5.21
C ILE A 405 -4.92 -1.98 4.28
N LEU A 406 -4.94 -2.83 3.26
CA LEU A 406 -6.08 -2.94 2.35
C LEU A 406 -7.18 -3.82 2.96
N PRO A 407 -8.48 -3.60 2.65
CA PRO A 407 -9.58 -4.37 3.27
C PRO A 407 -9.46 -5.89 3.04
N ASP A 408 -9.00 -6.30 1.85
CA ASP A 408 -8.84 -7.72 1.51
C ASP A 408 -7.57 -8.38 2.12
N ASP A 409 -6.72 -7.65 2.83
CA ASP A 409 -5.50 -8.17 3.45
C ASP A 409 -5.76 -8.69 4.87
N ALA A 410 -6.24 -9.94 4.95
CA ALA A 410 -6.42 -10.63 6.23
C ALA A 410 -5.06 -11.14 6.76
N ARG A 411 -4.65 -10.64 7.92
CA ARG A 411 -3.41 -11.04 8.58
C ARG A 411 -3.68 -11.47 10.02
N ASN A 412 -3.08 -12.57 10.44
CA ASN A 412 -3.18 -13.08 11.81
C ASN A 412 -1.87 -13.76 12.25
N ASP A 413 -0.81 -12.96 12.37
CA ASP A 413 0.50 -13.46 12.78
C ASP A 413 0.74 -13.16 14.26
N LEU A 414 0.98 -14.20 15.08
CA LEU A 414 1.42 -14.03 16.46
C LEU A 414 2.91 -14.34 16.56
N TYR A 415 3.72 -13.34 16.89
CA TYR A 415 5.14 -13.53 17.17
C TYR A 415 5.35 -13.75 18.66
N VAL A 416 6.08 -14.80 19.00
CA VAL A 416 6.43 -15.14 20.38
C VAL A 416 7.94 -15.09 20.52
N THR A 417 8.41 -14.28 21.46
CA THR A 417 9.82 -14.14 21.78
C THR A 417 10.12 -14.87 23.07
N LEU A 418 11.02 -15.84 23.02
CA LEU A 418 11.64 -16.45 24.19
C LEU A 418 12.70 -15.48 24.72
N VAL A 419 12.39 -14.71 25.78
CA VAL A 419 13.29 -13.65 26.26
C VAL A 419 14.37 -14.24 27.15
N ALA A 420 13.98 -14.74 28.32
CA ALA A 420 14.91 -15.27 29.32
C ALA A 420 14.23 -16.23 30.28
N GLY A 421 15.02 -17.04 30.98
CA GLY A 421 14.56 -17.90 32.08
C GLY A 421 15.41 -17.74 33.33
N SER A 422 14.90 -18.19 34.47
CA SER A 422 15.64 -18.33 35.72
C SER A 422 15.25 -19.67 36.33
N PHE A 423 16.20 -20.61 36.40
CA PHE A 423 15.93 -21.97 36.85
C PHE A 423 16.83 -22.36 38.01
N SER A 424 16.23 -22.83 39.10
CA SER A 424 16.99 -23.24 40.27
C SER A 424 17.86 -24.48 40.00
N ARG A 425 19.02 -24.52 40.66
CA ARG A 425 19.85 -25.72 40.76
C ARG A 425 19.02 -26.77 41.49
N GLY A 426 18.54 -27.78 40.76
CA GLY A 426 17.69 -28.83 41.34
C GLY A 426 18.33 -29.47 42.57
N SER A 427 17.52 -29.83 43.57
CA SER A 427 17.97 -30.35 44.86
C SER A 427 19.00 -31.49 44.69
N GLY A 428 20.22 -31.29 45.23
CA GLY A 428 21.28 -32.30 45.26
C GLY A 428 22.25 -32.36 44.07
N LYS A 429 22.18 -31.43 43.10
CA LYS A 429 23.15 -31.37 41.97
C LYS A 429 24.24 -30.29 42.18
N SER A 430 25.48 -30.59 41.79
CA SER A 430 26.63 -29.68 41.93
C SER A 430 26.75 -28.62 40.82
N SER A 431 26.18 -28.87 39.63
CA SER A 431 26.27 -27.98 38.47
C SER A 431 24.90 -27.43 38.04
N GLU A 432 24.93 -26.29 37.37
CA GLU A 432 23.75 -25.68 36.74
C GLU A 432 23.25 -26.52 35.56
N ARG A 433 21.95 -26.39 35.25
CA ARG A 433 21.31 -27.14 34.16
C ARG A 433 21.56 -26.43 32.84
N ASN A 434 21.97 -27.17 31.82
CA ASN A 434 21.88 -26.71 30.44
C ASN A 434 20.41 -26.83 30.01
N VAL A 435 19.70 -25.71 29.92
CA VAL A 435 18.25 -25.71 29.68
C VAL A 435 17.95 -25.57 28.20
N GLU A 436 17.19 -26.52 27.67
CA GLU A 436 16.51 -26.43 26.39
C GLU A 436 15.02 -26.19 26.65
N LEU A 437 14.45 -25.20 25.95
CA LEU A 437 13.03 -24.90 26.01
C LEU A 437 12.38 -25.33 24.71
N SER A 438 11.33 -26.14 24.82
CA SER A 438 10.51 -26.59 23.71
C SER A 438 9.13 -25.92 23.77
N ALA A 439 8.78 -25.13 22.76
CA ALA A 439 7.46 -24.50 22.67
C ALA A 439 6.54 -25.31 21.75
N ARG A 440 5.32 -25.61 22.21
CA ARG A 440 4.26 -26.29 21.45
C ARG A 440 2.96 -25.53 21.58
N VAL A 441 2.17 -25.49 20.51
CA VAL A 441 0.80 -24.98 20.55
C VAL A 441 -0.13 -26.17 20.77
N VAL A 442 -1.00 -26.07 21.77
CA VAL A 442 -1.92 -27.15 22.15
C VAL A 442 -3.36 -26.63 22.22
N ASP A 443 -4.32 -27.54 22.03
CA ASP A 443 -5.75 -27.29 22.24
C ASP A 443 -6.15 -27.33 23.73
N ARG A 444 -7.42 -27.05 24.05
CA ARG A 444 -7.97 -27.16 25.41
C ARG A 444 -7.85 -28.56 26.03
N ALA A 445 -7.74 -29.60 25.22
CA ALA A 445 -7.57 -30.98 25.68
C ALA A 445 -6.10 -31.34 25.94
N GLY A 446 -5.15 -30.48 25.58
CA GLY A 446 -3.71 -30.66 25.73
C GLY A 446 -3.04 -31.34 24.53
N ASN A 447 -3.76 -31.56 23.42
CA ASN A 447 -3.20 -32.15 22.20
C ASN A 447 -2.46 -31.09 21.39
N VAL A 448 -1.34 -31.48 20.78
CA VAL A 448 -0.55 -30.57 19.94
C VAL A 448 -1.28 -30.28 18.64
N VAL A 449 -1.46 -28.99 18.33
CA VAL A 449 -2.00 -28.55 17.05
C VAL A 449 -0.90 -28.70 15.99
N PRO A 450 -1.08 -29.52 14.95
CA PRO A 450 -0.01 -29.84 14.00
C PRO A 450 0.25 -28.68 13.04
N GLY A 451 1.53 -28.42 12.78
CA GLY A 451 1.98 -27.54 11.68
C GLY A 451 1.58 -26.08 11.83
N VAL A 452 1.65 -25.52 13.05
CA VAL A 452 1.26 -24.11 13.31
C VAL A 452 2.44 -23.22 13.69
N ILE A 453 3.64 -23.76 13.86
CA ILE A 453 4.82 -22.97 14.23
C ILE A 453 5.71 -22.75 13.00
N SER A 454 6.02 -21.49 12.71
CA SER A 454 6.99 -21.08 11.70
C SER A 454 8.31 -20.70 12.39
N VAL A 455 9.37 -21.46 12.13
CA VAL A 455 10.74 -21.23 12.63
C VAL A 455 11.52 -20.21 11.78
N GLY A 456 11.06 -19.95 10.56
CA GLY A 456 11.63 -18.99 9.63
C GLY A 456 10.82 -18.91 8.33
N ALA A 457 10.89 -17.78 7.66
CA ALA A 457 10.19 -17.52 6.41
C ALA A 457 10.63 -18.48 5.29
N GLY A 458 9.66 -19.00 4.54
CA GLY A 458 9.89 -19.91 3.42
C GLY A 458 10.11 -21.38 3.80
N LEU A 459 10.05 -21.73 5.09
CA LEU A 459 10.13 -23.11 5.58
C LEU A 459 8.75 -23.70 5.89
N PRO A 460 8.59 -25.04 5.81
CA PRO A 460 7.36 -25.70 6.23
C PRO A 460 7.13 -25.50 7.74
N LEU A 461 5.86 -25.42 8.11
CA LEU A 461 5.45 -25.27 9.51
C LEU A 461 5.76 -26.55 10.29
N VAL A 462 6.13 -26.38 11.57
CA VAL A 462 6.52 -27.44 12.49
C VAL A 462 5.57 -27.50 13.70
N ASN A 463 5.67 -28.58 14.47
CA ASN A 463 4.85 -28.80 15.67
C ASN A 463 5.50 -28.27 16.95
N GLU A 464 6.81 -28.06 16.92
CA GLU A 464 7.62 -27.73 18.09
C GLU A 464 8.76 -26.80 17.72
N TYR A 465 8.97 -25.75 18.50
CA TYR A 465 10.15 -24.89 18.44
C TYR A 465 11.13 -25.27 19.56
N THR A 466 12.42 -25.39 19.29
CA THR A 466 13.45 -25.66 20.30
C THR A 466 14.43 -24.51 20.42
N SER A 467 14.72 -24.06 21.64
CA SER A 467 15.63 -22.95 21.90
C SER A 467 17.11 -23.34 21.78
N ILE A 468 17.98 -22.33 21.71
CA ILE A 468 19.42 -22.46 21.93
C ILE A 468 19.68 -22.93 23.37
N VAL A 469 20.75 -23.71 23.55
CA VAL A 469 21.20 -24.22 24.84
C VAL A 469 22.53 -23.55 25.22
N TYR A 470 22.52 -22.83 26.34
CA TYR A 470 23.71 -22.25 26.96
C TYR A 470 24.31 -23.24 27.97
N TYR A 471 25.64 -23.30 28.03
CA TYR A 471 26.35 -24.24 28.88
C TYR A 471 26.48 -23.70 30.31
N HIS A 472 25.99 -24.45 31.30
CA HIS A 472 25.96 -24.09 32.71
C HIS A 472 25.52 -22.65 32.98
N GLU A 473 24.38 -22.26 32.37
CA GLU A 473 23.76 -20.95 32.57
C GLU A 473 22.38 -21.14 33.20
N ASP A 474 22.24 -20.80 34.49
CA ASP A 474 20.97 -20.86 35.22
C ASP A 474 19.97 -19.74 34.84
N ARG A 475 20.46 -18.70 34.15
CA ARG A 475 19.68 -17.56 33.67
C ARG A 475 19.82 -17.34 32.15
N PRO A 476 19.44 -18.33 31.32
CA PRO A 476 19.63 -18.24 29.88
C PRO A 476 18.82 -17.07 29.31
N ARG A 477 19.44 -16.33 28.39
CA ARG A 477 18.80 -15.26 27.61
C ARG A 477 18.80 -15.66 26.13
N TRP A 478 17.65 -16.07 25.63
CA TRP A 478 17.52 -16.57 24.26
C TRP A 478 17.31 -15.44 23.27
N ASN A 479 16.36 -14.55 23.55
CA ASN A 479 15.85 -13.54 22.61
C ASN A 479 15.55 -14.11 21.22
N GLU A 480 15.02 -15.33 21.19
CA GLU A 480 14.63 -16.05 19.98
C GLU A 480 13.15 -15.80 19.66
N VAL A 481 12.83 -15.61 18.39
CA VAL A 481 11.47 -15.31 17.94
C VAL A 481 11.01 -16.43 17.03
N PHE A 482 9.82 -16.96 17.27
CA PHE A 482 9.09 -17.82 16.34
C PHE A 482 7.68 -17.27 16.10
N LYS A 483 7.08 -17.66 14.98
CA LYS A 483 5.74 -17.22 14.60
C LYS A 483 4.75 -18.37 14.78
N VAL A 484 3.59 -18.06 15.37
CA VAL A 484 2.44 -18.95 15.49
C VAL A 484 1.41 -18.56 14.44
N CYS A 485 1.05 -19.52 13.59
CA CYS A 485 0.13 -19.38 12.46
C CYS A 485 -1.14 -20.16 12.80
N LEU A 486 -2.12 -19.50 13.41
CA LEU A 486 -3.41 -20.09 13.77
C LEU A 486 -4.55 -19.41 13.04
N ASN A 487 -5.56 -20.18 12.67
CA ASN A 487 -6.84 -19.62 12.26
C ASN A 487 -7.56 -19.00 13.46
N ILE A 488 -8.49 -18.08 13.21
CA ILE A 488 -9.18 -17.31 14.24
C ILE A 488 -9.91 -18.22 15.24
N ASP A 489 -10.53 -19.30 14.77
CA ASP A 489 -11.28 -20.21 15.65
C ASP A 489 -10.35 -21.12 16.47
N GLU A 490 -9.26 -21.60 15.89
CA GLU A 490 -8.24 -22.36 16.60
C GLU A 490 -7.56 -21.50 17.67
N PHE A 491 -7.35 -20.21 17.38
CA PHE A 491 -6.74 -19.26 18.31
C PHE A 491 -7.52 -19.13 19.63
N LYS A 492 -8.85 -19.20 19.60
CA LYS A 492 -9.74 -19.11 20.78
C LYS A 492 -9.62 -20.31 21.72
N GLU A 493 -9.26 -21.46 21.16
CA GLU A 493 -9.20 -22.75 21.86
C GLU A 493 -7.76 -23.17 22.18
N ALA A 494 -6.76 -22.47 21.66
CA ALA A 494 -5.35 -22.82 21.79
C ALA A 494 -4.62 -22.06 22.91
N HIS A 495 -3.58 -22.70 23.45
CA HIS A 495 -2.58 -22.10 24.32
C HIS A 495 -1.18 -22.61 23.99
N ILE A 496 -0.16 -21.85 24.37
CA ILE A 496 1.24 -22.23 24.13
C ILE A 496 1.79 -22.85 25.41
N VAL A 497 2.40 -24.02 25.29
CA VAL A 497 3.10 -24.71 26.37
C VAL A 497 4.61 -24.65 26.10
N PHE A 498 5.36 -24.28 27.12
CA PHE A 498 6.81 -24.25 27.13
C PHE A 498 7.33 -25.35 28.05
N LEU A 499 8.02 -26.33 27.49
CA LEU A 499 8.55 -27.48 28.21
C LEU A 499 10.07 -27.31 28.40
N CYS A 500 10.54 -27.48 29.63
CA CYS A 500 11.97 -27.33 29.95
C CYS A 500 12.62 -28.71 30.09
N ARG A 501 13.70 -28.94 29.34
CA ARG A 501 14.52 -30.15 29.38
C ARG A 501 15.96 -29.81 29.75
N HIS A 502 16.61 -30.68 30.52
CA HIS A 502 18.04 -30.59 30.72
C HIS A 502 18.76 -31.31 29.58
N ARG A 503 19.75 -30.67 28.96
CA ARG A 503 20.64 -31.30 27.99
C ARG A 503 21.97 -31.70 28.61
N SER A 504 22.35 -32.97 28.45
CA SER A 504 23.58 -33.51 29.03
C SER A 504 24.71 -33.58 27.99
N SER A 505 25.95 -33.37 28.43
CA SER A 505 27.14 -33.63 27.58
C SER A 505 27.29 -35.12 27.25
N ASN A 506 26.69 -36.01 28.04
CA ASN A 506 26.68 -37.45 27.76
C ASN A 506 25.41 -37.82 26.97
N GLU A 507 25.57 -38.24 25.72
CA GLU A 507 24.47 -38.59 24.80
C GLU A 507 23.53 -39.70 25.32
N ALA A 508 24.04 -40.66 26.10
CA ALA A 508 23.21 -41.72 26.66
C ALA A 508 22.33 -41.20 27.80
N LYS A 509 22.88 -40.29 28.63
CA LYS A 509 22.11 -39.60 29.67
C LYS A 509 21.11 -38.63 29.07
N ASP A 510 21.53 -37.86 28.05
CA ASP A 510 20.71 -36.88 27.34
C ASP A 510 19.43 -37.50 26.76
N ARG A 511 19.56 -38.67 26.11
CA ARG A 511 18.41 -39.42 25.56
C ARG A 511 17.41 -39.87 26.63
N ALA A 512 17.86 -40.08 27.87
CA ALA A 512 17.03 -40.51 28.99
C ALA A 512 16.42 -39.33 29.78
N GLU A 513 16.92 -38.09 29.60
CA GLU A 513 16.39 -36.91 30.28
C GLU A 513 14.95 -36.63 29.84
N LYS A 514 14.06 -36.38 30.80
CA LYS A 514 12.66 -36.01 30.53
C LYS A 514 12.47 -34.52 30.76
N TYR A 515 11.36 -33.95 30.27
CA TYR A 515 10.96 -32.61 30.67
C TYR A 515 10.74 -32.56 32.19
N PHE A 516 11.33 -31.57 32.84
CA PHE A 516 11.30 -31.43 34.30
C PHE A 516 10.34 -30.35 34.76
N ALA A 517 10.05 -29.38 33.89
CA ALA A 517 9.18 -28.25 34.18
C ALA A 517 8.42 -27.80 32.94
N MET A 518 7.35 -27.05 33.18
CA MET A 518 6.45 -26.51 32.20
C MET A 518 5.99 -25.10 32.60
N SER A 519 5.85 -24.23 31.62
CA SER A 519 5.12 -22.97 31.71
C SER A 519 4.11 -22.92 30.56
N TYR A 520 3.12 -22.05 30.64
CA TYR A 520 2.18 -21.91 29.55
C TYR A 520 1.67 -20.47 29.44
N LEU A 521 1.25 -20.09 28.23
CA LEU A 521 0.71 -18.78 27.89
C LEU A 521 -0.68 -18.97 27.25
N ARG A 522 -1.69 -18.33 27.83
CA ARG A 522 -3.02 -18.22 27.22
C ARG A 522 -2.95 -17.29 26.00
N LEU A 523 -3.61 -17.63 24.90
CA LEU A 523 -3.68 -16.75 23.73
C LEU A 523 -4.84 -15.76 23.81
N MET A 524 -5.94 -16.16 24.44
CA MET A 524 -7.13 -15.36 24.66
C MET A 524 -7.43 -15.21 26.15
N GLN A 525 -7.82 -14.01 26.55
CA GLN A 525 -8.25 -13.66 27.89
C GLN A 525 -9.73 -14.03 28.12
N LYS A 526 -10.20 -13.93 29.37
CA LYS A 526 -11.56 -14.34 29.75
C LYS A 526 -12.66 -13.44 29.19
N ASP A 527 -12.36 -12.16 29.00
CA ASP A 527 -13.19 -11.14 28.33
C ASP A 527 -13.24 -11.35 26.80
N GLY A 528 -12.41 -12.24 26.26
CA GLY A 528 -12.32 -12.53 24.83
C GLY A 528 -11.39 -11.61 24.06
N THR A 529 -10.65 -10.71 24.72
CA THR A 529 -9.53 -10.00 24.10
C THR A 529 -8.33 -10.94 23.98
N THR A 530 -7.42 -10.64 23.06
CA THR A 530 -6.18 -11.41 22.96
C THR A 530 -5.17 -11.02 24.03
N THR A 531 -4.19 -11.88 24.26
CA THR A 531 -3.07 -11.59 25.15
C THR A 531 -2.33 -10.33 24.69
N PRO A 532 -2.09 -9.35 25.59
CA PRO A 532 -1.54 -8.04 25.24
C PRO A 532 -0.08 -8.13 24.82
N ASP A 533 0.34 -7.25 23.92
CA ASP A 533 1.72 -7.15 23.42
C ASP A 533 2.69 -6.60 24.48
N THR A 534 3.09 -7.45 25.42
CA THR A 534 4.03 -7.11 26.50
C THR A 534 4.96 -8.27 26.83
N GLN A 535 5.87 -8.06 27.78
CA GLN A 535 6.60 -9.15 28.40
C GLN A 535 5.74 -9.82 29.47
N HIS A 536 5.63 -11.14 29.40
CA HIS A 536 4.90 -11.98 30.34
C HIS A 536 5.88 -12.76 31.20
N ASN A 537 5.79 -12.56 32.52
CA ASN A 537 6.54 -13.33 33.49
C ASN A 537 5.71 -14.54 33.92
N LEU A 538 5.99 -15.69 33.32
CA LEU A 538 5.23 -16.93 33.47
C LEU A 538 5.65 -17.69 34.73
N ALA A 539 4.66 -18.32 35.38
CA ALA A 539 4.89 -19.26 36.45
C ALA A 539 5.46 -20.57 35.88
N VAL A 540 6.41 -21.17 36.59
CA VAL A 540 7.04 -22.45 36.21
C VAL A 540 6.53 -23.55 37.12
N TYR A 541 6.04 -24.64 36.52
CA TYR A 541 5.48 -25.79 37.21
C TYR A 541 6.35 -27.02 36.96
N LYS A 542 6.73 -27.72 38.01
CA LYS A 542 7.38 -29.03 37.94
C LYS A 542 6.39 -30.07 37.41
N ILE A 543 6.85 -30.92 36.50
CA ILE A 543 6.08 -32.06 35.98
C ILE A 543 6.40 -33.28 36.84
N GLU A 544 5.39 -33.82 37.54
CA GLU A 544 5.50 -35.09 38.24
C GLU A 544 5.32 -36.26 37.28
N ASN A 545 6.43 -36.90 36.91
CA ASN A 545 6.42 -38.12 36.10
C ASN A 545 6.00 -39.34 36.94
N LYS A 546 4.73 -39.43 37.36
CA LYS A 546 4.17 -40.67 37.90
C LYS A 546 4.05 -41.70 36.78
N LYS A 547 4.35 -42.97 37.05
CA LYS A 547 3.99 -44.09 36.14
C LYS A 547 2.46 -44.24 36.16
N GLY A 548 1.74 -43.37 35.45
CA GLY A 548 0.30 -43.45 35.28
C GLY A 548 -0.10 -44.58 34.33
N GLY A 549 -1.17 -45.30 34.66
CA GLY A 549 -1.75 -46.36 33.82
C GLY A 549 -2.46 -45.82 32.58
N ALA A 550 -2.52 -46.67 31.54
CA ALA A 550 -3.23 -46.49 30.27
C ALA A 550 -2.79 -45.30 29.39
N GLY A 551 -1.79 -45.52 28.53
CA GLY A 551 -1.70 -44.97 27.16
C GLY A 551 -1.51 -43.46 26.93
N VAL A 552 -1.73 -42.58 27.91
CA VAL A 552 -1.65 -41.11 27.74
C VAL A 552 -0.31 -40.57 28.23
N CYS A 553 0.36 -39.76 27.41
CA CYS A 553 1.63 -39.13 27.75
C CYS A 553 1.47 -38.12 28.90
N ALA A 554 2.35 -38.17 29.91
CA ALA A 554 2.31 -37.27 31.07
C ALA A 554 2.36 -35.76 30.69
N GLU A 555 2.99 -35.44 29.57
CA GLU A 555 3.05 -34.08 29.01
C GLU A 555 1.67 -33.58 28.55
N THR A 556 0.88 -34.44 27.90
CA THR A 556 -0.48 -34.12 27.44
C THR A 556 -1.41 -33.89 28.62
N GLU A 557 -1.31 -34.74 29.65
CA GLU A 557 -2.09 -34.56 30.89
C GLU A 557 -1.72 -33.26 31.60
N ALA A 558 -0.42 -32.93 31.66
CA ALA A 558 0.07 -31.66 32.19
C ALA A 558 -0.44 -30.45 31.40
N ALA A 559 -0.33 -30.48 30.07
CA ALA A 559 -0.80 -29.43 29.17
C ALA A 559 -2.31 -29.16 29.30
N ARG A 560 -3.11 -30.20 29.58
CA ARG A 560 -4.54 -30.07 29.87
C ARG A 560 -4.81 -29.44 31.24
N ALA A 561 -4.08 -29.87 32.26
CA ALA A 561 -4.27 -29.41 33.64
C ALA A 561 -3.85 -27.93 33.84
N CYS A 562 -2.95 -27.40 33.01
CA CYS A 562 -2.36 -26.08 33.22
C CYS A 562 -3.36 -24.93 33.14
N LEU A 563 -4.40 -25.03 32.32
CA LEU A 563 -5.43 -23.99 32.19
C LEU A 563 -6.15 -23.68 33.52
N GLN A 564 -6.15 -24.62 34.46
CA GLN A 564 -6.75 -24.48 35.79
C GLN A 564 -5.81 -23.87 36.85
N LEU A 565 -4.58 -23.55 36.45
CA LEU A 565 -3.57 -22.87 37.27
C LEU A 565 -3.35 -21.43 36.75
N PRO A 566 -2.76 -20.52 37.54
CA PRO A 566 -2.31 -19.23 37.04
C PRO A 566 -1.26 -19.39 35.92
N SER A 567 -1.33 -18.56 34.88
CA SER A 567 -0.34 -18.58 33.78
C SER A 567 0.86 -17.72 34.12
N ARG A 568 0.58 -16.53 34.68
CA ARG A 568 1.57 -15.52 35.02
C ARG A 568 1.81 -15.44 36.52
N ARG A 569 2.95 -14.87 36.91
CA ARG A 569 3.34 -14.75 38.32
C ARG A 569 2.53 -13.72 39.09
N ASP A 570 2.07 -12.66 38.44
CA ASP A 570 1.17 -11.65 38.99
C ASP A 570 -0.25 -12.17 39.25
N GLU A 571 -0.66 -13.26 38.58
CA GLU A 571 -1.92 -13.97 38.82
C GLU A 571 -1.86 -14.97 39.99
N LEU A 572 -0.69 -15.16 40.62
CA LEU A 572 -0.51 -16.15 41.69
C LEU A 572 -1.19 -15.70 43.00
N PRO A 573 -1.99 -16.56 43.65
CA PRO A 573 -2.57 -16.25 44.96
C PRO A 573 -1.52 -15.98 46.03
N ALA A 574 -1.81 -15.08 46.96
CA ALA A 574 -0.94 -14.82 48.11
C ALA A 574 -0.69 -16.12 48.92
N GLY A 575 0.59 -16.39 49.25
CA GLY A 575 0.99 -17.58 50.03
C GLY A 575 1.10 -18.89 49.25
N CYS A 576 0.89 -18.90 47.93
CA CYS A 576 0.94 -20.11 47.09
C CYS A 576 2.34 -20.76 46.98
N GLU A 577 3.39 -20.07 47.41
CA GLU A 577 4.78 -20.57 47.43
C GLU A 577 4.96 -21.83 48.29
N ARG A 578 3.97 -22.17 49.14
CA ARG A 578 3.99 -23.33 50.05
C ARG A 578 3.30 -24.60 49.54
N GLY A 579 2.83 -24.66 48.28
CA GLY A 579 2.33 -25.93 47.75
C GLY A 579 1.20 -25.87 46.72
N LEU A 580 1.18 -24.89 45.82
CA LEU A 580 0.22 -24.90 44.71
C LEU A 580 0.50 -26.06 43.74
N ALA A 581 -0.34 -27.09 43.74
CA ALA A 581 -0.24 -28.22 42.84
C ALA A 581 -1.62 -28.63 42.31
N ARG A 582 -1.68 -29.09 41.05
CA ARG A 582 -2.89 -29.58 40.40
C ARG A 582 -2.56 -30.62 39.34
N GLY A 583 -3.15 -31.80 39.44
CA GLY A 583 -2.83 -32.92 38.56
C GLY A 583 -1.32 -33.25 38.64
N PRO A 584 -0.61 -33.41 37.51
CA PRO A 584 0.82 -33.69 37.48
C PRO A 584 1.70 -32.43 37.67
N LEU A 585 1.13 -31.26 37.98
CA LEU A 585 1.86 -29.99 38.05
C LEU A 585 2.00 -29.48 39.49
N ALA A 586 3.21 -29.08 39.88
CA ALA A 586 3.49 -28.42 41.16
C ALA A 586 4.32 -27.14 40.96
N LEU A 587 3.91 -26.02 41.55
CA LEU A 587 4.56 -24.71 41.37
C LEU A 587 6.03 -24.74 41.85
N LEU A 588 6.93 -24.20 41.05
CA LEU A 588 8.32 -23.91 41.41
C LEU A 588 8.45 -22.40 41.71
N PRO A 589 8.40 -21.97 42.98
CA PRO A 589 8.27 -20.55 43.32
C PRO A 589 9.50 -19.72 42.94
N ARG A 590 10.69 -20.33 42.89
CA ARG A 590 11.96 -19.67 42.54
C ARG A 590 12.24 -19.60 41.04
N ASP A 591 11.52 -20.40 40.25
CA ASP A 591 11.76 -20.50 38.82
C ASP A 591 10.80 -19.57 38.08
N ALA A 592 11.27 -18.96 36.99
CA ALA A 592 10.49 -18.03 36.18
C ALA A 592 10.89 -18.13 34.70
N LEU A 593 9.91 -17.94 33.82
CA LEU A 593 10.12 -17.85 32.38
C LEU A 593 9.56 -16.53 31.88
N THR A 594 10.37 -15.73 31.19
CA THR A 594 9.92 -14.49 30.55
C THR A 594 9.80 -14.71 29.05
N VAL A 595 8.59 -14.47 28.53
CA VAL A 595 8.29 -14.46 27.09
C VAL A 595 7.71 -13.11 26.70
N ALA A 596 7.77 -12.72 25.43
CA ALA A 596 7.08 -11.55 24.93
C ALA A 596 6.20 -11.92 23.73
N THR A 597 5.06 -11.26 23.59
CA THR A 597 4.19 -11.44 22.42
C THR A 597 4.11 -10.17 21.59
N LYS A 598 3.95 -10.36 20.29
CA LYS A 598 3.58 -9.30 19.36
C LYS A 598 2.54 -9.83 18.37
N LEU A 599 1.31 -9.34 18.48
CA LEU A 599 0.19 -9.74 17.63
C LEU A 599 0.05 -8.77 16.46
N CYS A 600 0.14 -9.31 15.25
CA CYS A 600 -0.15 -8.61 14.01
C CYS A 600 -1.41 -9.19 13.40
N SER A 601 -2.57 -8.79 13.94
CA SER A 601 -3.88 -9.27 13.51
C SER A 601 -4.81 -8.14 13.06
N THR A 602 -5.46 -8.30 11.92
CA THR A 602 -6.55 -7.42 11.47
C THR A 602 -7.93 -7.89 11.96
N LYS A 603 -8.00 -9.04 12.64
CA LYS A 603 -9.26 -9.66 13.09
C LYS A 603 -9.37 -9.85 14.59
N LEU A 604 -8.24 -9.99 15.27
CA LEU A 604 -8.18 -10.19 16.72
C LEU A 604 -7.66 -8.94 17.41
N THR A 605 -8.48 -8.36 18.29
CA THR A 605 -8.14 -7.15 19.03
C THR A 605 -7.62 -7.46 20.44
N GLN A 606 -6.77 -6.56 20.94
CA GLN A 606 -6.30 -6.54 22.33
C GLN A 606 -7.09 -5.53 23.18
N ARG A 607 -8.06 -4.83 22.58
CA ARG A 607 -8.83 -3.75 23.20
C ARG A 607 -10.29 -4.15 23.40
N GLU A 608 -10.74 -4.05 24.64
CA GLU A 608 -12.14 -4.29 25.01
C GLU A 608 -13.07 -3.29 24.31
N GLU A 609 -12.62 -2.04 24.11
CA GLU A 609 -13.42 -0.98 23.52
C GLU A 609 -13.80 -1.28 22.06
N ILE A 610 -12.89 -1.89 21.29
CA ILE A 610 -13.16 -2.34 19.92
C ILE A 610 -14.00 -3.63 19.96
N LEU A 611 -13.62 -4.57 20.83
CA LEU A 611 -14.31 -5.86 20.93
C LEU A 611 -15.79 -5.71 21.26
N GLY A 612 -16.15 -4.72 22.09
CA GLY A 612 -17.54 -4.45 22.46
C GLY A 612 -18.44 -4.11 21.27
N VAL A 613 -17.90 -3.38 20.28
CA VAL A 613 -18.62 -3.07 19.04
C VAL A 613 -18.56 -4.22 18.04
N LEU A 614 -17.44 -4.96 17.96
CA LEU A 614 -17.37 -6.15 17.09
C LEU A 614 -18.31 -7.28 17.56
N LYS A 615 -18.58 -7.38 18.86
CA LYS A 615 -19.56 -8.31 19.46
C LYS A 615 -20.87 -7.60 19.83
N TRP A 616 -21.30 -6.62 19.02
CA TRP A 616 -22.44 -5.77 19.33
C TRP A 616 -23.73 -6.55 19.63
N SER A 617 -23.97 -7.70 19.00
CA SER A 617 -25.17 -8.51 19.24
C SER A 617 -25.26 -9.03 20.67
N THR A 618 -24.13 -9.43 21.27
CA THR A 618 -24.06 -9.86 22.67
C THR A 618 -24.25 -8.67 23.61
N HIS A 619 -23.56 -7.56 23.34
CA HIS A 619 -23.69 -6.33 24.14
C HIS A 619 -25.08 -5.70 24.06
N HIS A 620 -25.78 -5.88 22.94
CA HIS A 620 -27.18 -5.46 22.79
C HIS A 620 -28.09 -6.28 23.70
N ALA A 621 -27.95 -7.62 23.70
CA ALA A 621 -28.72 -8.50 24.58
C ALA A 621 -28.47 -8.22 26.08
N GLU A 622 -27.26 -7.79 26.44
CA GLU A 622 -26.88 -7.42 27.80
C GLU A 622 -27.21 -5.96 28.17
N GLY A 623 -27.70 -5.15 27.22
CA GLY A 623 -28.00 -3.72 27.44
C GLY A 623 -26.78 -2.81 27.59
N THR A 624 -25.57 -3.28 27.28
CA THR A 624 -24.31 -2.54 27.43
C THR A 624 -23.79 -1.89 26.14
N LEU A 625 -24.50 -2.08 25.01
CA LEU A 625 -24.07 -1.60 23.69
C LEU A 625 -23.86 -0.08 23.62
N ARG A 626 -24.70 0.72 24.28
CA ARG A 626 -24.54 2.19 24.32
C ARG A 626 -23.18 2.58 24.93
N THR A 627 -22.79 1.91 26.01
CA THR A 627 -21.49 2.12 26.64
C THR A 627 -20.35 1.68 25.73
N ALA A 628 -20.52 0.59 24.98
CA ALA A 628 -19.51 0.13 24.02
C ALA A 628 -19.28 1.15 22.89
N LEU A 629 -20.35 1.71 22.30
CA LEU A 629 -20.25 2.76 21.27
C LEU A 629 -19.53 4.02 21.81
N THR A 630 -19.88 4.48 23.02
CA THR A 630 -19.21 5.64 23.63
C THR A 630 -17.74 5.36 23.97
N ARG A 631 -17.37 4.11 24.31
CA ARG A 631 -15.98 3.71 24.53
C ARG A 631 -15.18 3.65 23.23
N LEU A 632 -15.80 3.26 22.11
CA LEU A 632 -15.15 3.25 20.79
C LEU A 632 -14.60 4.63 20.43
N LEU A 633 -15.30 5.71 20.83
CA LEU A 633 -14.85 7.08 20.56
C LEU A 633 -13.52 7.46 21.24
N ARG A 634 -13.09 6.69 22.25
CA ARG A 634 -11.86 6.91 23.01
C ARG A 634 -10.68 6.08 22.52
N VAL A 635 -10.89 5.24 21.50
CA VAL A 635 -9.85 4.34 20.97
C VAL A 635 -8.79 5.16 20.22
N PRO A 636 -7.49 4.86 20.41
CA PRO A 636 -6.44 5.51 19.65
C PRO A 636 -6.57 5.27 18.15
N ASN A 637 -6.32 6.33 17.39
CA ASN A 637 -6.42 6.34 15.94
C ASN A 637 -5.61 5.23 15.24
N ASP A 638 -4.42 4.89 15.76
CA ASP A 638 -3.57 3.82 15.21
C ASP A 638 -4.19 2.41 15.33
N GLU A 639 -5.13 2.20 16.27
CA GLU A 639 -5.89 0.94 16.39
C GLU A 639 -7.15 0.97 15.52
N LEU A 640 -7.83 2.13 15.42
CA LEU A 640 -9.02 2.28 14.57
C LEU A 640 -8.71 1.95 13.10
N VAL A 641 -7.55 2.38 12.58
CA VAL A 641 -7.17 2.10 11.18
C VAL A 641 -6.89 0.62 10.91
N LYS A 642 -6.47 -0.16 11.92
CA LYS A 642 -6.21 -1.61 11.77
C LYS A 642 -7.48 -2.43 11.58
N PHE A 643 -8.54 -2.01 12.28
CA PHE A 643 -9.85 -2.67 12.26
C PHE A 643 -10.88 -1.87 11.46
N LEU A 644 -10.44 -0.98 10.57
CA LEU A 644 -11.30 -0.02 9.86
C LEU A 644 -12.50 -0.71 9.20
N GLN A 645 -12.26 -1.80 8.46
CA GLN A 645 -13.31 -2.55 7.81
C GLN A 645 -14.29 -3.16 8.81
N ASP A 646 -13.80 -3.95 9.77
CA ASP A 646 -14.66 -4.67 10.72
C ASP A 646 -15.46 -3.71 11.63
N ILE A 647 -14.90 -2.54 11.97
CA ILE A 647 -15.60 -1.48 12.69
C ILE A 647 -16.72 -0.89 11.83
N LEU A 648 -16.45 -0.55 10.56
CA LEU A 648 -17.46 0.00 9.68
C LEU A 648 -18.59 -1.02 9.43
N ASP A 649 -18.26 -2.28 9.16
CA ASP A 649 -19.23 -3.37 8.97
C ASP A 649 -20.12 -3.53 10.22
N ALA A 650 -19.53 -3.51 11.43
CA ALA A 650 -20.28 -3.56 12.68
C ALA A 650 -21.19 -2.34 12.87
N LEU A 651 -20.69 -1.12 12.62
CA LEU A 651 -21.47 0.11 12.75
C LEU A 651 -22.67 0.15 11.80
N PHE A 652 -22.50 -0.25 10.54
CA PHE A 652 -23.62 -0.31 9.58
C PHE A 652 -24.60 -1.46 9.88
N SER A 653 -24.10 -2.57 10.42
CA SER A 653 -24.95 -3.65 10.92
C SER A 653 -25.82 -3.16 12.09
N ILE A 654 -25.24 -2.45 13.06
CA ILE A 654 -25.97 -1.85 14.18
C ILE A 654 -27.02 -0.85 13.67
N LEU A 655 -26.64 0.02 12.72
CA LEU A 655 -27.53 1.03 12.13
C LEU A 655 -28.77 0.44 11.44
N THR A 656 -28.65 -0.77 10.90
CA THR A 656 -29.71 -1.39 10.07
C THR A 656 -30.51 -2.47 10.80
N GLN A 657 -29.92 -3.16 11.78
CA GLN A 657 -30.54 -4.30 12.45
C GLN A 657 -31.20 -3.94 13.79
N ILE A 658 -30.81 -2.82 14.41
CA ILE A 658 -31.40 -2.37 15.67
C ILE A 658 -32.49 -1.35 15.35
N GLU A 659 -33.70 -1.62 15.82
CA GLU A 659 -34.82 -0.68 15.79
C GLU A 659 -34.88 0.05 17.13
N GLU A 660 -35.14 1.35 17.10
CA GLU A 660 -35.36 2.15 18.31
C GLU A 660 -36.83 2.14 18.70
N ASP A 661 -37.09 2.03 20.00
CA ASP A 661 -38.45 2.06 20.56
C ASP A 661 -39.10 3.45 20.49
N THR A 662 -38.28 4.50 20.32
CA THR A 662 -38.72 5.91 20.29
C THR A 662 -38.67 6.47 18.87
N GLU A 663 -39.75 7.12 18.44
CA GLU A 663 -39.85 7.75 17.12
C GLU A 663 -38.93 8.99 16.96
N GLU A 664 -38.56 9.64 18.07
CA GLU A 664 -37.67 10.81 18.06
C GLU A 664 -36.24 10.46 18.48
N TYR A 665 -35.25 10.94 17.72
CA TYR A 665 -33.84 10.77 18.07
C TYR A 665 -33.43 11.62 19.27
N THR A 666 -32.75 10.97 20.22
CA THR A 666 -32.10 11.59 21.37
C THR A 666 -30.58 11.47 21.25
N GLU A 667 -29.80 12.12 22.13
CA GLU A 667 -28.34 11.92 22.12
C GLU A 667 -27.92 10.49 22.52
N GLU A 668 -28.81 9.71 23.15
CA GLU A 668 -28.58 8.32 23.59
C GLU A 668 -29.13 7.27 22.61
N SER A 669 -29.74 7.72 21.51
CA SER A 669 -30.18 6.89 20.41
C SER A 669 -28.99 6.11 19.81
N TYR A 670 -29.18 4.82 19.56
CA TYR A 670 -28.18 3.96 18.92
C TYR A 670 -27.76 4.52 17.57
N GLU A 671 -28.72 4.99 16.77
CA GLU A 671 -28.41 5.58 15.47
C GLU A 671 -27.47 6.79 15.63
N VAL A 672 -27.70 7.63 16.65
CA VAL A 672 -26.92 8.85 16.92
C VAL A 672 -25.50 8.52 17.37
N LEU A 673 -25.36 7.55 18.27
CA LEU A 673 -24.07 7.05 18.72
C LEU A 673 -23.27 6.40 17.57
N VAL A 674 -23.95 5.68 16.68
CA VAL A 674 -23.34 5.11 15.47
C VAL A 674 -22.87 6.22 14.53
N LEU A 675 -23.65 7.27 14.32
CA LEU A 675 -23.23 8.42 13.52
C LEU A 675 -21.97 9.05 14.11
N ASP A 676 -21.91 9.29 15.42
CA ASP A 676 -20.71 9.86 16.07
C ASP A 676 -19.47 8.98 15.83
N CYS A 677 -19.62 7.66 15.92
CA CYS A 677 -18.54 6.71 15.62
C CYS A 677 -18.11 6.74 14.14
N LEU A 678 -19.07 6.73 13.21
CA LEU A 678 -18.81 6.84 11.77
C LEU A 678 -18.07 8.14 11.44
N LEU A 679 -18.49 9.27 12.03
CA LEU A 679 -17.86 10.56 11.82
C LEU A 679 -16.42 10.57 12.31
N GLN A 680 -16.12 9.96 13.45
CA GLN A 680 -14.74 9.82 13.94
C GLN A 680 -13.88 8.98 12.99
N VAL A 681 -14.36 7.81 12.59
CA VAL A 681 -13.63 6.88 11.71
C VAL A 681 -13.40 7.48 10.32
N ILE A 682 -14.39 8.15 9.74
CA ILE A 682 -14.26 8.80 8.41
C ILE A 682 -13.35 10.02 8.48
N SER A 683 -13.48 10.84 9.52
CA SER A 683 -12.67 12.06 9.65
C SER A 683 -11.21 11.76 9.95
N LEU A 684 -10.93 10.65 10.62
CA LEU A 684 -9.58 10.15 10.84
C LEU A 684 -8.82 10.03 9.52
N VAL A 685 -9.47 9.50 8.50
CA VAL A 685 -8.87 9.27 7.18
C VAL A 685 -8.63 10.57 6.40
N ALA A 686 -9.29 11.67 6.78
CA ALA A 686 -9.06 13.00 6.24
C ALA A 686 -7.88 13.74 6.91
N ASP A 687 -7.36 13.24 8.04
CA ASP A 687 -6.19 13.81 8.72
C ASP A 687 -4.92 13.53 7.90
N HIS A 688 -4.03 14.53 7.80
CA HIS A 688 -2.74 14.41 7.12
C HIS A 688 -1.91 13.22 7.63
N LYS A 689 -2.00 12.86 8.92
CA LYS A 689 -1.30 11.68 9.46
C LYS A 689 -1.77 10.37 8.82
N TYR A 690 -3.06 10.26 8.48
CA TYR A 690 -3.70 9.02 8.01
C TYR A 690 -4.27 9.11 6.61
N GLN A 691 -3.93 10.16 5.85
CA GLN A 691 -4.45 10.41 4.50
C GLN A 691 -4.19 9.23 3.54
N HIS A 692 -3.15 8.44 3.77
CA HIS A 692 -2.86 7.23 3.01
C HIS A 692 -3.91 6.11 3.18
N PHE A 693 -4.79 6.19 4.18
CA PHE A 693 -5.96 5.33 4.33
C PHE A 693 -7.19 5.81 3.53
N GLN A 694 -7.14 6.98 2.88
CA GLN A 694 -8.27 7.47 2.06
C GLN A 694 -8.63 6.53 0.90
N PRO A 695 -7.67 5.98 0.14
CA PRO A 695 -7.95 4.94 -0.83
C PRO A 695 -8.55 3.68 -0.20
N VAL A 696 -8.16 3.32 1.03
CA VAL A 696 -8.69 2.14 1.74
C VAL A 696 -10.18 2.29 2.00
N LEU A 697 -10.61 3.46 2.52
CA LEU A 697 -12.02 3.77 2.72
C LEU A 697 -12.80 3.72 1.39
N HIS A 698 -12.24 4.27 0.31
CA HIS A 698 -12.89 4.23 -1.00
C HIS A 698 -13.05 2.79 -1.52
N VAL A 699 -12.00 1.96 -1.43
CA VAL A 699 -12.04 0.55 -1.84
C VAL A 699 -13.05 -0.23 -1.00
N TYR A 700 -13.12 0.03 0.31
CA TYR A 700 -14.13 -0.58 1.19
C TYR A 700 -15.55 -0.24 0.72
N ILE A 701 -15.86 1.04 0.49
CA ILE A 701 -17.19 1.47 0.03
C ILE A 701 -17.52 0.82 -1.32
N GLU A 702 -16.58 0.79 -2.26
CA GLU A 702 -16.85 0.27 -3.60
C GLU A 702 -16.96 -1.26 -3.67
N ARG A 703 -16.15 -1.99 -2.90
CA ARG A 703 -16.00 -3.45 -3.06
C ARG A 703 -16.56 -4.28 -1.91
N SER A 704 -16.40 -3.83 -0.67
CA SER A 704 -16.68 -4.63 0.53
C SER A 704 -18.04 -4.32 1.14
N PHE A 705 -18.43 -3.04 1.18
CA PHE A 705 -19.69 -2.59 1.78
C PHE A 705 -20.92 -3.24 1.13
N CYS A 706 -21.82 -3.79 1.95
CA CYS A 706 -22.96 -4.62 1.50
C CYS A 706 -24.35 -4.21 2.04
N ASP A 707 -24.47 -3.22 2.93
CA ASP A 707 -25.76 -2.87 3.55
C ASP A 707 -26.68 -2.05 2.63
N ALA A 708 -27.67 -2.71 2.03
CA ALA A 708 -28.59 -2.10 1.05
C ALA A 708 -29.63 -1.13 1.66
N LEU A 709 -29.87 -1.18 2.97
CA LEU A 709 -30.86 -0.32 3.65
C LEU A 709 -30.22 0.82 4.46
N ALA A 710 -28.89 0.84 4.57
CA ALA A 710 -28.17 1.85 5.33
C ALA A 710 -28.47 3.28 4.86
N TYR A 711 -28.74 3.50 3.56
CA TYR A 711 -29.03 4.84 3.05
C TYR A 711 -30.27 5.48 3.70
N LYS A 712 -31.33 4.71 4.00
CA LYS A 712 -32.57 5.26 4.58
C LYS A 712 -32.31 5.83 5.97
N LYS A 713 -31.67 5.02 6.82
CA LYS A 713 -31.29 5.36 8.20
C LYS A 713 -30.23 6.46 8.24
N LEU A 714 -29.25 6.40 7.34
CA LEU A 714 -28.20 7.41 7.28
C LEU A 714 -28.75 8.78 6.82
N ILE A 715 -29.71 8.81 5.89
CA ILE A 715 -30.39 10.07 5.50
C ILE A 715 -31.20 10.62 6.67
N SER A 716 -32.03 9.80 7.33
CA SER A 716 -32.87 10.27 8.44
C SER A 716 -32.04 10.89 9.55
N ILE A 717 -30.94 10.25 9.92
CA ILE A 717 -30.09 10.76 10.99
C ILE A 717 -29.24 11.98 10.57
N MET A 718 -28.79 12.04 9.31
CA MET A 718 -28.11 13.24 8.79
C MET A 718 -29.06 14.44 8.76
N VAL A 719 -30.32 14.25 8.35
CA VAL A 719 -31.35 15.29 8.38
C VAL A 719 -31.61 15.76 9.81
N TRP A 720 -31.71 14.83 10.75
CA TRP A 720 -31.83 15.18 12.17
C TRP A 720 -30.63 15.97 12.68
N ALA A 721 -29.41 15.53 12.39
CA ALA A 721 -28.19 16.22 12.80
C ALA A 721 -28.11 17.64 12.23
N ILE A 722 -28.57 17.85 10.99
CA ILE A 722 -28.69 19.18 10.39
C ILE A 722 -29.73 20.02 11.13
N ARG A 723 -30.93 19.48 11.40
CA ARG A 723 -32.00 20.21 12.11
C ARG A 723 -31.65 20.55 13.57
N CYS A 724 -30.65 19.86 14.15
CA CYS A 724 -30.11 20.18 15.46
C CYS A 724 -29.05 21.30 15.45
N ALA A 725 -28.76 21.96 14.31
CA ALA A 725 -27.71 22.99 14.18
C ALA A 725 -27.76 24.11 15.24
N GLU A 726 -28.95 24.42 15.74
CA GLU A 726 -29.21 25.52 16.70
C GLU A 726 -29.40 25.03 18.15
N ARG A 727 -29.26 23.72 18.42
CA ARG A 727 -29.55 23.10 19.72
C ARG A 727 -28.37 23.07 20.71
N GLY A 728 -27.28 23.79 20.43
CA GLY A 728 -26.12 23.93 21.34
C GLY A 728 -24.80 23.40 20.78
N GLU A 729 -23.72 23.56 21.55
CA GLU A 729 -22.34 23.35 21.07
C GLU A 729 -22.03 21.89 20.68
N THR A 730 -22.58 20.91 21.40
CA THR A 730 -22.40 19.48 21.10
C THR A 730 -22.99 19.11 19.74
N ALA A 731 -24.23 19.55 19.49
CA ALA A 731 -24.91 19.36 18.21
C ALA A 731 -24.18 20.07 17.07
N THR A 732 -23.71 21.31 17.27
CA THR A 732 -22.93 22.05 16.26
C THR A 732 -21.61 21.35 15.94
N LYS A 733 -20.90 20.79 16.94
CA LYS A 733 -19.66 20.02 16.71
C LYS A 733 -19.91 18.76 15.88
N ARG A 734 -20.96 17.99 16.21
CA ARG A 734 -21.38 16.80 15.42
C ARG A 734 -21.71 17.21 13.98
N LEU A 735 -22.51 18.25 13.82
CA LEU A 735 -22.91 18.75 12.50
C LEU A 735 -21.71 19.22 11.67
N LEU A 736 -20.78 19.96 12.27
CA LEU A 736 -19.55 20.40 11.60
C LEU A 736 -18.75 19.20 11.08
N GLN A 737 -18.64 18.15 11.89
CA GLN A 737 -17.96 16.92 11.48
C GLN A 737 -18.73 16.18 10.38
N CYS A 738 -20.06 16.14 10.47
CA CYS A 738 -20.94 15.60 9.43
C CYS A 738 -20.73 16.31 8.08
N MET A 739 -20.64 17.64 8.08
CA MET A 739 -20.39 18.42 6.87
C MET A 739 -18.97 18.20 6.31
N LYS A 740 -17.96 17.98 7.16
CA LYS A 740 -16.61 17.58 6.72
C LYS A 740 -16.59 16.20 6.07
N CYS A 741 -17.40 15.27 6.57
CA CYS A 741 -17.54 13.91 6.05
C CYS A 741 -18.53 13.79 4.89
N LEU A 742 -19.14 14.90 4.43
CA LEU A 742 -20.27 14.87 3.49
C LEU A 742 -19.96 14.10 2.20
N GLU A 743 -18.73 14.25 1.67
CA GLU A 743 -18.29 13.49 0.50
C GLU A 743 -18.30 11.98 0.77
N SER A 744 -17.60 11.52 1.81
CA SER A 744 -17.52 10.10 2.15
C SER A 744 -18.88 9.50 2.51
N LEU A 745 -19.71 10.22 3.26
CA LEU A 745 -21.08 9.81 3.59
C LEU A 745 -21.94 9.72 2.33
N SER A 746 -21.83 10.67 1.40
CA SER A 746 -22.55 10.61 0.12
C SER A 746 -22.16 9.40 -0.73
N ARG A 747 -20.88 8.99 -0.71
CA ARG A 747 -20.40 7.77 -1.39
C ARG A 747 -21.05 6.51 -0.78
N VAL A 748 -21.12 6.41 0.54
CA VAL A 748 -21.81 5.31 1.24
C VAL A 748 -23.29 5.28 0.89
N LEU A 749 -23.98 6.43 0.94
CA LEU A 749 -25.39 6.56 0.59
C LEU A 749 -25.66 6.04 -0.83
N VAL A 750 -24.86 6.50 -1.79
CA VAL A 750 -24.97 6.13 -3.20
C VAL A 750 -24.72 4.64 -3.40
N ARG A 751 -23.71 4.09 -2.72
CA ARG A 751 -23.41 2.65 -2.79
C ARG A 751 -24.54 1.81 -2.22
N SER A 752 -25.04 2.14 -1.04
CA SER A 752 -26.17 1.45 -0.39
C SER A 752 -27.41 1.45 -1.29
N TRP A 753 -27.70 2.59 -1.94
CA TRP A 753 -28.78 2.67 -2.91
C TRP A 753 -28.56 1.78 -4.15
N GLN A 754 -27.34 1.77 -4.72
CA GLN A 754 -27.00 0.91 -5.86
C GLN A 754 -27.18 -0.58 -5.53
N LEU A 755 -26.82 -0.99 -4.31
CA LEU A 755 -27.04 -2.36 -3.83
C LEU A 755 -28.53 -2.69 -3.74
N ARG A 756 -29.35 -1.76 -3.20
CA ARG A 756 -30.81 -1.93 -3.17
C ARG A 756 -31.42 -2.05 -4.57
N ALA A 757 -30.99 -1.20 -5.50
CA ALA A 757 -31.44 -1.25 -6.89
C ALA A 757 -31.06 -2.58 -7.57
N ALA A 758 -29.84 -3.08 -7.33
CA ALA A 758 -29.38 -4.37 -7.87
C ALA A 758 -30.19 -5.56 -7.31
N LEU A 759 -30.60 -5.52 -6.04
CA LEU A 759 -31.48 -6.52 -5.44
C LEU A 759 -32.90 -6.47 -6.05
N GLY A 760 -33.44 -5.27 -6.29
CA GLY A 760 -34.75 -5.08 -6.91
C GLY A 760 -34.81 -5.57 -8.37
N SER A 761 -33.75 -5.34 -9.16
CA SER A 761 -33.64 -5.81 -10.55
C SER A 761 -33.56 -7.34 -10.66
N ARG A 762 -32.92 -8.02 -9.70
CA ARG A 762 -32.87 -9.50 -9.66
C ARG A 762 -34.20 -10.15 -9.32
N ALA A 763 -35.07 -9.46 -8.57
CA ALA A 763 -36.38 -9.99 -8.18
C ALA A 763 -37.43 -9.91 -9.31
N THR A 764 -37.25 -9.02 -10.30
CA THR A 764 -38.27 -8.74 -11.32
C THR A 764 -37.95 -9.27 -12.72
N GLY A 765 -36.79 -9.91 -12.94
CA GLY A 765 -36.47 -10.60 -14.21
C GLY A 765 -36.44 -9.74 -15.47
N ALA A 766 -36.56 -8.40 -15.36
CA ALA A 766 -36.58 -7.49 -16.49
C ALA A 766 -35.25 -6.72 -16.58
N ALA A 767 -34.55 -6.90 -17.70
CA ALA A 767 -33.44 -6.05 -18.12
C ALA A 767 -34.01 -4.70 -18.59
N ALA A 768 -34.20 -3.76 -17.67
CA ALA A 768 -34.47 -2.36 -17.97
C ALA A 768 -33.37 -1.49 -17.34
N ALA A 769 -32.94 -0.48 -18.10
CA ALA A 769 -31.96 0.55 -17.74
C ALA A 769 -32.20 1.13 -16.32
N PRO A 770 -31.19 1.75 -15.67
CA PRO A 770 -31.34 2.34 -14.35
C PRO A 770 -32.34 3.50 -14.42
N ALA A 771 -33.62 3.21 -14.19
CA ALA A 771 -34.63 4.22 -14.02
C ALA A 771 -34.34 4.93 -12.69
N CYS A 772 -34.09 6.24 -12.77
CA CYS A 772 -34.13 7.10 -11.60
C CYS A 772 -35.40 6.83 -10.79
N CYS A 773 -35.24 6.61 -9.47
CA CYS A 773 -36.26 6.58 -8.42
C CYS A 773 -37.66 6.00 -8.79
N PRO A 774 -37.90 4.69 -8.56
CA PRO A 774 -39.27 4.14 -8.57
C PRO A 774 -40.09 4.47 -7.30
N ASP A 775 -39.49 4.99 -6.23
CA ASP A 775 -40.18 5.20 -4.93
C ASP A 775 -41.05 6.49 -4.87
N LEU A 776 -41.44 7.05 -6.01
CA LEU A 776 -42.36 8.21 -6.07
C LEU A 776 -43.84 7.83 -6.25
N GLN A 777 -44.20 6.54 -6.16
CA GLN A 777 -45.58 6.05 -6.26
C GLN A 777 -45.93 5.04 -5.17
N ASP A 778 -45.83 5.42 -3.90
CA ASP A 778 -46.73 4.90 -2.86
C ASP A 778 -47.85 5.93 -2.62
N SER A 779 -48.58 6.23 -3.70
CA SER A 779 -49.83 6.99 -3.67
C SER A 779 -50.99 5.99 -3.67
N ASN A 780 -51.22 5.32 -2.55
CA ASN A 780 -52.47 4.59 -2.30
C ASN A 780 -52.62 4.37 -0.80
N LEU A 781 -53.03 5.44 -0.08
CA LEU A 781 -53.79 5.42 1.19
C LEU A 781 -53.97 6.88 1.64
N GLU A 782 -54.69 7.68 0.84
CA GLU A 782 -55.25 8.93 1.32
C GLU A 782 -56.69 8.70 1.79
N SER A 783 -56.91 8.83 3.09
CA SER A 783 -58.16 9.35 3.63
C SER A 783 -57.93 9.95 5.02
N SER A 784 -58.38 11.21 5.17
CA SER A 784 -58.74 11.90 6.42
C SER A 784 -57.65 12.64 7.22
N ASP A 785 -57.53 13.94 6.92
CA ASP A 785 -57.45 15.08 7.85
C ASP A 785 -56.58 14.99 9.14
N ALA A 786 -55.32 15.48 9.06
CA ALA A 786 -54.59 16.19 10.13
C ALA A 786 -53.26 16.80 9.61
N PRO A 787 -52.80 17.99 10.08
CA PRO A 787 -51.53 18.57 9.68
C PRO A 787 -50.40 18.13 10.63
N HIS A 788 -49.84 16.94 10.42
CA HIS A 788 -48.62 16.52 11.12
C HIS A 788 -47.65 15.80 10.17
N LEU A 789 -46.36 16.03 10.42
CA LEU A 789 -45.21 15.69 9.59
C LEU A 789 -45.18 14.20 9.17
N THR A 790 -45.68 13.87 7.98
CA THR A 790 -45.35 12.60 7.33
C THR A 790 -44.12 12.80 6.45
N ALA A 791 -43.04 12.14 6.85
CA ALA A 791 -41.70 12.29 6.30
C ALA A 791 -41.63 11.86 4.83
N LYS A 792 -41.25 12.79 3.94
CA LYS A 792 -40.72 12.45 2.62
C LYS A 792 -39.42 11.64 2.81
N SER A 793 -39.50 10.32 2.84
CA SER A 793 -38.40 9.41 3.12
C SER A 793 -37.51 9.19 1.89
N GLY A 794 -36.87 10.26 1.42
CA GLY A 794 -36.02 10.21 0.23
C GLY A 794 -34.77 11.05 0.37
N PRO A 795 -33.79 10.86 -0.52
CA PRO A 795 -32.54 11.61 -0.45
C PRO A 795 -32.76 13.10 -0.83
N GLN A 796 -33.94 13.46 -1.37
CA GLN A 796 -34.45 14.84 -1.44
C GLN A 796 -34.54 15.53 -0.07
N SER A 797 -34.93 14.81 0.98
CA SER A 797 -35.02 15.36 2.35
C SER A 797 -33.66 15.84 2.87
N LEU A 798 -32.57 15.19 2.46
CA LEU A 798 -31.22 15.62 2.79
C LEU A 798 -30.87 16.94 2.09
N LEU A 799 -31.24 17.07 0.81
CA LEU A 799 -31.04 18.31 0.06
C LEU A 799 -31.89 19.46 0.63
N GLU A 800 -33.15 19.20 0.97
CA GLU A 800 -34.02 20.16 1.67
C GLU A 800 -33.43 20.58 3.02
N ALA A 801 -32.86 19.64 3.79
CA ALA A 801 -32.18 19.93 5.04
C ALA A 801 -30.91 20.79 4.84
N LEU A 802 -30.13 20.54 3.78
CA LEU A 802 -28.98 21.39 3.43
C LEU A 802 -29.43 22.81 3.06
N VAL A 803 -30.53 22.98 2.32
CA VAL A 803 -31.12 24.31 2.06
C VAL A 803 -31.53 24.98 3.36
N TRP A 804 -32.13 24.24 4.30
CA TRP A 804 -32.48 24.76 5.62
C TRP A 804 -31.23 25.21 6.41
N LEU A 805 -30.15 24.41 6.41
CA LEU A 805 -28.88 24.75 7.08
C LEU A 805 -28.33 26.10 6.61
N MET A 806 -28.46 26.39 5.32
CA MET A 806 -28.01 27.66 4.73
C MET A 806 -28.79 28.88 5.22
N ARG A 807 -30.00 28.69 5.78
CA ARG A 807 -30.83 29.75 6.37
C ARG A 807 -30.53 30.02 7.84
N CYS A 808 -29.80 29.14 8.52
CA CYS A 808 -29.51 29.27 9.94
C CYS A 808 -28.68 30.53 10.28
N GLY A 809 -28.80 30.99 11.53
CA GLY A 809 -28.08 32.15 12.05
C GLY A 809 -26.57 31.93 12.22
N ASP A 810 -25.89 32.86 12.92
CA ASP A 810 -24.42 32.85 13.06
C ASP A 810 -23.87 31.60 13.79
N GLN A 811 -24.68 30.96 14.62
CA GLN A 811 -24.32 29.73 15.33
C GLN A 811 -23.96 28.57 14.40
N ALA A 812 -24.48 28.55 13.17
CA ALA A 812 -24.22 27.54 12.16
C ALA A 812 -23.18 27.96 11.10
N LEU A 813 -22.55 29.13 11.25
CA LEU A 813 -21.68 29.72 10.20
C LEU A 813 -20.54 28.79 9.76
N THR A 814 -19.89 28.12 10.71
CA THR A 814 -18.80 27.17 10.44
C THR A 814 -19.29 25.91 9.72
N CYS A 815 -20.50 25.44 10.08
CA CYS A 815 -21.18 24.31 9.44
C CYS A 815 -21.57 24.66 8.00
N GLN A 816 -22.15 25.85 7.77
CA GLN A 816 -22.49 26.38 6.44
C GLN A 816 -21.25 26.49 5.55
N GLY A 817 -20.16 27.07 6.06
CA GLY A 817 -18.89 27.17 5.34
C GLY A 817 -18.31 25.80 4.97
N SER A 818 -18.40 24.82 5.88
CA SER A 818 -17.96 23.44 5.61
C SER A 818 -18.85 22.75 4.60
N ALA A 819 -20.18 22.91 4.69
CA ALA A 819 -21.12 22.36 3.73
C ALA A 819 -20.83 22.87 2.31
N LEU A 820 -20.61 24.18 2.13
CA LEU A 820 -20.22 24.76 0.84
C LEU A 820 -18.89 24.22 0.31
N LYS A 821 -17.93 23.91 1.20
CA LYS A 821 -16.64 23.35 0.81
C LYS A 821 -16.76 21.91 0.30
N TYR A 822 -17.55 21.06 0.95
CA TYR A 822 -17.59 19.61 0.65
C TYR A 822 -18.76 19.19 -0.25
N LEU A 823 -19.80 20.00 -0.38
CA LEU A 823 -20.92 19.74 -1.29
C LEU A 823 -20.50 19.57 -2.77
N PRO A 824 -19.59 20.40 -3.32
CA PRO A 824 -19.10 20.20 -4.69
C PRO A 824 -18.40 18.86 -4.90
N HIS A 825 -17.72 18.33 -3.88
CA HIS A 825 -17.07 17.01 -3.94
C HIS A 825 -18.07 15.85 -3.77
N ALA A 826 -19.16 16.07 -3.03
CA ALA A 826 -20.26 15.10 -2.90
C ALA A 826 -21.15 15.04 -4.15
N ALA A 827 -21.34 16.16 -4.86
CA ALA A 827 -22.24 16.29 -6.00
C ALA A 827 -22.03 15.26 -7.13
N PRO A 828 -20.79 14.94 -7.57
CA PRO A 828 -20.53 13.87 -8.55
C PRO A 828 -21.07 12.50 -8.14
N HIS A 829 -21.05 12.19 -6.83
CA HIS A 829 -21.54 10.91 -6.32
C HIS A 829 -23.06 10.91 -6.26
N LEU A 830 -23.65 12.01 -5.75
CA LEU A 830 -25.10 12.18 -5.69
C LEU A 830 -25.73 12.14 -7.09
N ALA A 831 -25.10 12.72 -8.11
CA ALA A 831 -25.55 12.67 -9.51
C ALA A 831 -25.72 11.23 -10.07
N ARG A 832 -25.12 10.20 -9.43
CA ARG A 832 -25.30 8.80 -9.85
C ARG A 832 -26.65 8.21 -9.44
N VAL A 833 -27.34 8.84 -8.50
CA VAL A 833 -28.63 8.39 -7.94
C VAL A 833 -29.74 9.40 -8.24
N PHE A 834 -29.38 10.68 -8.33
CA PHE A 834 -30.30 11.78 -8.53
C PHE A 834 -30.25 12.34 -9.95
N PRO A 835 -31.38 12.82 -10.48
CA PRO A 835 -31.38 13.59 -11.71
C PRO A 835 -30.50 14.85 -11.57
N ASP A 836 -29.52 14.99 -12.46
CA ASP A 836 -28.54 16.09 -12.43
C ASP A 836 -29.20 17.47 -12.38
N THR A 837 -30.31 17.65 -13.09
CA THR A 837 -31.07 18.91 -13.12
C THR A 837 -31.64 19.26 -11.74
N GLN A 838 -32.32 18.32 -11.08
CA GLN A 838 -32.90 18.55 -9.75
C GLN A 838 -31.80 18.81 -8.71
N LEU A 839 -30.69 18.05 -8.76
CA LEU A 839 -29.56 18.27 -7.87
C LEU A 839 -28.99 19.68 -8.03
N SER A 840 -28.88 20.18 -9.26
CA SER A 840 -28.43 21.55 -9.51
C SER A 840 -29.41 22.62 -9.03
N GLU A 841 -30.72 22.39 -9.15
CA GLU A 841 -31.75 23.30 -8.63
C GLU A 841 -31.68 23.41 -7.11
N TYR A 842 -31.61 22.29 -6.38
CA TYR A 842 -31.44 22.30 -4.93
C TYR A 842 -30.12 22.97 -4.50
N THR A 843 -29.06 22.79 -5.28
CA THR A 843 -27.77 23.43 -5.02
C THR A 843 -27.87 24.95 -5.17
N VAL A 844 -28.55 25.42 -6.23
CA VAL A 844 -28.85 26.86 -6.41
C VAL A 844 -29.71 27.38 -5.27
N TRP A 845 -30.77 26.66 -4.86
CA TRP A 845 -31.61 27.05 -3.72
C TRP A 845 -30.83 27.15 -2.42
N ALA A 846 -29.86 26.26 -2.18
CA ALA A 846 -29.01 26.33 -1.01
C ALA A 846 -28.11 27.58 -1.04
N LEU A 847 -27.60 27.96 -2.22
CA LEU A 847 -26.77 29.16 -2.39
C LEU A 847 -27.58 30.46 -2.28
N GLU A 848 -28.82 30.46 -2.77
CA GLU A 848 -29.77 31.57 -2.64
C GLU A 848 -30.24 31.76 -1.20
N ALA A 849 -30.36 30.67 -0.44
CA ALA A 849 -30.71 30.71 0.98
C ALA A 849 -29.64 31.43 1.84
N LEU A 850 -28.40 31.54 1.36
CA LEU A 850 -27.35 32.32 2.02
C LEU A 850 -27.44 33.81 1.64
N PRO A 851 -27.56 34.73 2.62
CA PRO A 851 -27.53 36.18 2.37
C PRO A 851 -26.28 36.63 1.61
N LEU A 852 -26.44 37.53 0.64
CA LEU A 852 -25.30 38.13 -0.08
C LEU A 852 -24.35 38.84 0.91
N GLY A 853 -23.04 38.68 0.73
CA GLY A 853 -22.01 39.16 1.67
C GLY A 853 -21.59 38.13 2.73
N ARG A 854 -22.41 37.11 3.00
CA ARG A 854 -22.07 36.00 3.91
C ARG A 854 -21.41 34.86 3.13
N LEU A 855 -20.23 34.45 3.60
CA LEU A 855 -19.43 33.35 3.02
C LEU A 855 -19.18 33.52 1.50
N SER A 856 -19.02 34.76 1.01
CA SER A 856 -18.92 35.07 -0.42
C SER A 856 -17.79 34.31 -1.12
N ASN A 857 -16.63 34.17 -0.46
CA ASN A 857 -15.51 33.41 -1.00
C ASN A 857 -15.81 31.92 -1.12
N GLN A 858 -16.39 31.32 -0.07
CA GLN A 858 -16.77 29.90 -0.07
C GLN A 858 -17.87 29.62 -1.08
N ARG A 859 -18.86 30.52 -1.22
CA ARG A 859 -19.92 30.45 -2.23
C ARG A 859 -19.35 30.43 -3.64
N LEU A 860 -18.44 31.36 -3.95
CA LEU A 860 -17.79 31.43 -5.27
C LEU A 860 -16.94 30.20 -5.56
N HIS A 861 -16.16 29.71 -4.58
CA HIS A 861 -15.38 28.49 -4.75
C HIS A 861 -16.28 27.28 -5.01
N ALA A 862 -17.36 27.13 -4.23
CA ALA A 862 -18.31 26.04 -4.42
C ALA A 862 -18.95 26.06 -5.82
N LEU A 863 -19.41 27.23 -6.27
CA LEU A 863 -19.96 27.42 -7.62
C LEU A 863 -18.94 27.11 -8.71
N LEU A 864 -17.71 27.57 -8.56
CA LEU A 864 -16.63 27.32 -9.52
C LEU A 864 -16.35 25.83 -9.65
N GLU A 865 -16.28 25.10 -8.53
CA GLU A 865 -16.06 23.65 -8.54
C GLU A 865 -17.24 22.88 -9.14
N LEU A 866 -18.48 23.25 -8.82
CA LEU A 866 -19.69 22.63 -9.38
C LEU A 866 -19.78 22.81 -10.91
N VAL A 867 -19.44 24.01 -11.40
CA VAL A 867 -19.45 24.33 -12.84
C VAL A 867 -18.30 23.67 -13.58
N ARG A 868 -17.13 23.50 -12.94
CA ARG A 868 -16.01 22.74 -13.52
C ARG A 868 -16.21 21.23 -13.46
N GLY A 869 -17.05 20.76 -12.54
CA GLY A 869 -17.37 19.36 -12.33
C GLY A 869 -18.34 18.76 -13.35
N PRO A 870 -18.80 17.51 -13.11
CA PRO A 870 -19.68 16.78 -14.03
C PRO A 870 -21.03 17.48 -14.26
N LEU A 871 -21.56 18.18 -13.24
CA LEU A 871 -22.82 18.93 -13.38
C LEU A 871 -22.70 20.05 -14.42
N GLY A 872 -21.59 20.79 -14.45
CA GLY A 872 -21.39 21.83 -15.46
C GLY A 872 -21.10 21.31 -16.87
N ALA A 873 -20.77 20.02 -17.04
CA ALA A 873 -20.56 19.40 -18.35
C ALA A 873 -21.88 19.14 -19.11
N ALA A 874 -22.95 18.83 -18.38
CA ALA A 874 -24.28 18.56 -18.95
C ALA A 874 -25.06 19.86 -19.22
N PRO A 875 -25.84 19.96 -20.32
CA PRO A 875 -26.54 21.19 -20.70
C PRO A 875 -27.67 21.58 -19.71
N GLY A 876 -28.37 20.59 -19.13
CA GLY A 876 -29.46 20.82 -18.17
C GLY A 876 -28.99 21.52 -16.89
N PRO A 877 -28.09 20.90 -16.10
CA PRO A 877 -27.59 21.50 -14.86
C PRO A 877 -26.80 22.79 -15.09
N ARG A 878 -26.09 22.90 -16.21
CA ARG A 878 -25.44 24.15 -16.63
C ARG A 878 -26.42 25.32 -16.76
N ARG A 879 -27.64 25.06 -17.24
CA ARG A 879 -28.70 26.07 -17.36
C ARG A 879 -29.18 26.59 -16.00
N ALA A 880 -29.08 25.79 -14.93
CA ALA A 880 -29.39 26.22 -13.57
C ALA A 880 -28.19 26.95 -12.92
N LEU A 881 -26.98 26.41 -13.04
CA LEU A 881 -25.79 26.91 -12.31
C LEU A 881 -25.20 28.20 -12.89
N LEU A 882 -25.09 28.33 -14.23
CA LEU A 882 -24.42 29.48 -14.85
C LEU A 882 -25.13 30.83 -14.61
N PRO A 883 -26.47 30.93 -14.72
CA PRO A 883 -27.16 32.19 -14.42
C PRO A 883 -26.91 32.65 -12.97
N HIS A 884 -26.94 31.72 -12.01
CA HIS A 884 -26.68 32.04 -10.61
C HIS A 884 -25.21 32.47 -10.38
N LEU A 885 -24.25 31.81 -11.02
CA LEU A 885 -22.84 32.23 -11.01
C LEU A 885 -22.66 33.65 -11.57
N ALA A 886 -23.27 33.94 -12.72
CA ALA A 886 -23.20 35.25 -13.34
C ALA A 886 -23.84 36.34 -12.46
N ALA A 887 -25.02 36.07 -11.87
CA ALA A 887 -25.69 36.98 -10.95
C ALA A 887 -24.86 37.24 -9.68
N THR A 888 -24.26 36.19 -9.11
CA THR A 888 -23.40 36.29 -7.92
C THR A 888 -22.14 37.10 -8.21
N LEU A 889 -21.47 36.87 -9.34
CA LEU A 889 -20.30 37.63 -9.77
C LEU A 889 -20.65 39.09 -10.01
N ALA A 890 -21.75 39.37 -10.71
CA ALA A 890 -22.21 40.74 -10.95
C ALA A 890 -22.49 41.47 -9.62
N ALA A 891 -23.18 40.81 -8.67
CA ALA A 891 -23.45 41.40 -7.36
C ALA A 891 -22.17 41.71 -6.57
N LEU A 892 -21.17 40.82 -6.61
CA LEU A 892 -19.89 41.01 -5.91
C LEU A 892 -18.99 42.05 -6.58
N LEU A 893 -19.09 42.23 -7.90
CA LEU A 893 -18.37 43.28 -8.63
C LEU A 893 -19.00 44.67 -8.48
N VAL A 894 -20.31 44.74 -8.19
CA VAL A 894 -21.06 45.99 -8.00
C VAL A 894 -21.05 46.46 -6.54
N ALA A 895 -20.86 45.56 -5.58
CA ALA A 895 -20.76 45.93 -4.16
C ALA A 895 -19.50 46.79 -3.91
N PRO A 896 -19.61 47.99 -3.28
CA PRO A 896 -18.44 48.77 -2.90
C PRO A 896 -17.60 47.95 -1.91
N CYS A 897 -16.31 47.77 -2.21
CA CYS A 897 -15.36 47.04 -1.38
C CYS A 897 -15.29 47.60 0.04
N GLU A 898 -16.05 47.05 0.98
CA GLU A 898 -15.68 47.11 2.40
C GLU A 898 -14.80 45.90 2.72
N GLY A 899 -13.48 46.13 2.75
CA GLY A 899 -12.55 45.29 3.50
C GLY A 899 -11.85 44.15 2.76
N VAL A 900 -11.20 44.41 1.62
CA VAL A 900 -10.10 43.57 1.13
C VAL A 900 -8.85 44.43 0.88
N SER A 901 -8.20 44.83 1.96
CA SER A 901 -6.79 45.23 1.92
C SER A 901 -5.93 43.97 1.81
N ASN A 902 -5.68 43.53 0.57
CA ASN A 902 -4.51 42.77 0.08
C ASN A 902 -4.90 41.83 -1.06
N VAL A 903 -5.11 42.39 -2.24
CA VAL A 903 -4.78 41.68 -3.48
C VAL A 903 -4.05 42.70 -4.35
N GLN A 904 -2.72 42.64 -4.36
CA GLN A 904 -1.93 43.25 -5.43
C GLN A 904 -2.31 42.54 -6.73
N MET A 905 -3.09 43.22 -7.57
CA MET A 905 -3.13 42.90 -8.99
C MET A 905 -1.79 43.37 -9.60
N PRO A 906 -1.09 42.53 -10.39
CA PRO A 906 0.03 43.02 -11.17
C PRO A 906 -0.53 44.01 -12.21
N ALA A 907 0.04 45.21 -12.21
CA ALA A 907 -0.24 46.22 -13.22
C ALA A 907 0.09 45.64 -14.60
N LEU A 908 -0.91 45.61 -15.48
CA LEU A 908 -0.68 45.56 -16.91
C LEU A 908 -0.31 46.97 -17.34
N ASP A 909 1.00 47.25 -17.39
CA ASP A 909 1.55 48.34 -18.16
C ASP A 909 2.38 47.75 -19.32
N ASN A 910 1.95 48.12 -20.54
CA ASN A 910 2.46 47.84 -21.89
C ASN A 910 2.21 46.46 -22.51
#